data_AF-Q10WF4-F1
#
_entry.id   AF-Q10WF4-F1
#
_cell.length_a   1.000
_cell.length_b   1.000
_cell.length_c   1.000
_cell.angle_alpha   90.00
_cell.angle_beta   90.00
_cell.angle_gamma   90.00
#
_symmetry.space_group_name_H-M   'P 1'
#
loop_
_entity.id
_entity.type
_entity.pdbx_description
1 polymer ?
#
loop_
_entity_poly.entity_id
_entity_poly.type
_entity_poly.pdbx_seq_one_letter_code
_entity_poly.pdbx_strand_id
1 'polypeptide(L)'
;MKKILYIHIGTGKTGTSSIQNFLSENQKNGRLSKHFNTRYCFSGRPNIHNILLCKNYQRGNEKTQELIDAKIRELRKEIYQSSEQLFIISSEYFPGNTQDEIHELVNTVSDICQVKIIVYLRRQDDFLWSWYTQLVKTTNIFLDIYKLKDKLYKGPQQVFNYETSLRKWENIVGKENILVNIYDRNNFKENSIYFDFIHNLNIDLDLKKMIVPEEVNLSLQCEQICLIRTLIPYVSEWNDEQLKMLQKPLNIPFLYTKSLLSPRERKEILNDFRQHNEFVARRYLNQENLFDENIEDEDTWREPNIFSSGYFEKYIDYIKTEKKTLFELLQPILKNVNRMKIKTVRNMLLVNNIFIVDWTEKAGCTIVCKMFFDVMGILQEALDYNSWIHNYRQDKFYEKFGKVTEDMLSGDKFVKMKFVRNPYTRAVSSYFAANENNKQYLKGYEHLDLSFYDFLLLVKQKKIVNDHWRTQYQEIESRFNFDEIIKIENIEQEVKRLNQKYSLNLQLHTHSSHHHKKDKNKSEFVGRKKYSELEISGTIPDYRNFYDDETKLLVSEIYEKDLKTYKYTFDLEKNQERIKAENTDKDKKMKHNINYITIWENEWNSVYADEFLIKAANSDINTVAFDMRWHKHETNEGNFDFSHTQDRCDKLIEHGFKLMPLISIFYCPNWVHEKYPDIVELNETFGAIGSGHKGVSSAYEKSLPLALNFIDKCIDALECYRQDITAISVSWNNEHETKFTQTHDLFRPYEKSAQEKFRLFIEKKNSSIKYWNDRWNTSFDCFAEVTLPTLRCENKKQIEQFQLQGQFIFDFYAFRRFLLVNIYQGCCERIKSHQYKTWLHFGEIFTCIDAIYQGDVVFDMITENWLDIVVIDSNLSKIGVETNDPFVSYVIVSACQQYDKPVIFEVAVERDKSIEVYKESILWAQKKNVDGLGHTNFMNRKKFHCLFQNSSLAAGMDGVESTKHLLLIHPIRGCGVLRQRQHIVGAISVDPVQDYLMGEVKHWYDRGFNVDIIGDPLLLNKINQDVYNEIVYLEPLALLSVDKKHISDFVERLPSDKPYYHKKLDRAFFEHQTGFDGEPLEFLSFEE
;
A
#
# COMPACT_ATOMS: atom_id res chain seq x y z
N MET A 1 -42.20 -51.62 -7.25
CA MET A 1 -41.54 -50.30 -7.30
C MET A 1 -40.06 -50.52 -7.58
N LYS A 2 -39.39 -49.59 -8.26
CA LYS A 2 -37.92 -49.64 -8.42
C LYS A 2 -37.29 -49.34 -7.05
N LYS A 3 -36.27 -50.10 -6.65
CA LYS A 3 -35.50 -49.84 -5.41
C LYS A 3 -34.91 -48.43 -5.45
N ILE A 4 -34.66 -47.80 -4.30
CA ILE A 4 -34.07 -46.45 -4.23
C ILE A 4 -32.74 -46.51 -3.48
N LEU A 5 -31.70 -45.88 -4.02
CA LEU A 5 -30.42 -45.67 -3.35
C LEU A 5 -30.23 -44.18 -3.04
N TYR A 6 -30.17 -43.84 -1.77
CA TYR A 6 -29.79 -42.51 -1.30
C TYR A 6 -28.28 -42.44 -1.07
N ILE A 7 -27.61 -41.50 -1.75
CA ILE A 7 -26.21 -41.16 -1.53
C ILE A 7 -26.17 -39.88 -0.70
N HIS A 8 -25.75 -40.01 0.55
CA HIS A 8 -25.53 -38.87 1.43
C HIS A 8 -24.11 -38.31 1.23
N ILE A 9 -24.03 -37.13 0.63
CA ILE A 9 -22.78 -36.39 0.43
C ILE A 9 -22.41 -35.70 1.74
N GLY A 10 -21.44 -36.25 2.45
CA GLY A 10 -20.91 -35.66 3.67
C GLY A 10 -20.02 -34.45 3.37
N THR A 11 -20.61 -33.27 3.25
CA THR A 11 -19.80 -32.04 3.22
C THR A 11 -19.12 -31.86 4.59
N GLY A 12 -17.91 -31.30 4.61
CA GLY A 12 -17.17 -31.14 5.85
C GLY A 12 -18.00 -30.48 6.96
N LYS A 13 -17.97 -31.03 8.17
CA LYS A 13 -18.60 -30.44 9.37
C LYS A 13 -20.13 -30.29 9.34
N THR A 14 -20.85 -31.05 8.52
CA THR A 14 -22.33 -31.04 8.49
C THR A 14 -22.96 -32.24 9.20
N GLY A 15 -22.40 -32.67 10.32
CA GLY A 15 -22.98 -33.75 11.14
C GLY A 15 -22.94 -35.15 10.50
N THR A 16 -22.12 -35.34 9.47
CA THR A 16 -22.03 -36.61 8.72
C THR A 16 -21.74 -37.82 9.62
N SER A 17 -20.80 -37.70 10.56
CA SER A 17 -20.48 -38.79 11.49
C SER A 17 -21.66 -39.13 12.42
N SER A 18 -22.47 -38.14 12.80
CA SER A 18 -23.69 -38.38 13.59
C SER A 18 -24.68 -39.21 12.79
N ILE A 19 -24.95 -38.84 11.53
CA ILE A 19 -25.83 -39.58 10.62
C ILE A 19 -25.30 -41.00 10.39
N GLN A 20 -24.01 -41.15 10.09
CA GLN A 20 -23.37 -42.46 9.87
C GLN A 20 -23.46 -43.37 11.10
N ASN A 21 -23.23 -42.85 12.31
CA ASN A 21 -23.38 -43.61 13.56
C ASN A 21 -24.83 -44.02 13.81
N PHE A 22 -25.77 -43.10 13.64
CA PHE A 22 -27.21 -43.38 13.76
C PHE A 22 -27.65 -44.49 12.81
N LEU A 23 -27.22 -44.43 11.54
CA LEU A 23 -27.54 -45.46 10.55
C LEU A 23 -26.87 -46.80 10.89
N SER A 24 -25.60 -46.78 11.31
CA SER A 24 -24.85 -47.98 11.68
C SER A 24 -25.46 -48.70 12.89
N GLU A 25 -25.79 -47.98 13.96
CA GLU A 25 -26.40 -48.54 15.17
C GLU A 25 -27.77 -49.15 14.88
N ASN A 26 -28.60 -48.44 14.10
CA ASN A 26 -29.93 -48.95 13.76
C ASN A 26 -29.88 -50.10 12.74
N GLN A 27 -28.87 -50.16 11.86
CA GLN A 27 -28.63 -51.30 10.99
C GLN A 27 -28.21 -52.53 11.79
N LYS A 28 -27.23 -52.37 12.70
CA LYS A 28 -26.71 -53.45 13.55
C LYS A 28 -27.80 -54.08 14.41
N ASN A 29 -28.73 -53.26 14.91
CA ASN A 29 -29.87 -53.71 15.73
C ASN A 29 -31.11 -54.09 14.89
N GLY A 30 -30.98 -54.17 13.57
CA GLY A 30 -32.05 -54.58 12.65
C GLY A 30 -33.24 -53.62 12.56
N ARG A 31 -33.17 -52.43 13.17
CA ARG A 31 -34.26 -51.44 13.24
C ARG A 31 -34.59 -50.85 11.88
N LEU A 32 -33.58 -50.57 11.06
CA LEU A 32 -33.77 -50.04 9.70
C LEU A 32 -34.56 -51.01 8.82
N SER A 33 -34.18 -52.29 8.82
CA SER A 33 -34.85 -53.31 8.01
C SER A 33 -36.25 -53.62 8.56
N LYS A 34 -36.36 -53.90 9.87
CA LYS A 34 -37.62 -54.32 10.52
C LYS A 34 -38.73 -53.29 10.43
N HIS A 35 -38.41 -52.02 10.62
CA HIS A 35 -39.42 -50.97 10.72
C HIS A 35 -39.58 -50.18 9.42
N PHE A 36 -38.55 -50.13 8.56
CA PHE A 36 -38.50 -49.19 7.43
C PHE A 36 -38.08 -49.80 6.10
N ASN A 37 -37.93 -51.12 6.03
CA ASN A 37 -37.56 -51.82 4.80
C ASN A 37 -36.32 -51.21 4.12
N THR A 38 -35.39 -50.73 4.96
CA THR A 38 -34.25 -49.89 4.61
C THR A 38 -32.95 -50.58 5.00
N ARG A 39 -31.91 -50.40 4.20
CA ARG A 39 -30.57 -50.90 4.47
C ARG A 39 -29.53 -49.80 4.38
N TYR A 40 -28.72 -49.65 5.43
CA TYR A 40 -27.46 -48.92 5.34
C TYR A 40 -26.36 -49.87 4.84
N CYS A 41 -25.91 -49.68 3.59
CA CYS A 41 -25.13 -50.70 2.86
C CYS A 41 -23.79 -51.03 3.51
N PHE A 42 -23.45 -52.32 3.54
CA PHE A 42 -22.17 -52.84 4.04
C PHE A 42 -21.03 -52.64 3.03
N SER A 43 -21.35 -52.62 1.74
CA SER A 43 -20.36 -52.49 0.67
C SER A 43 -19.56 -51.20 0.80
N GLY A 44 -18.24 -51.35 0.73
CA GLY A 44 -17.26 -50.26 0.85
C GLY A 44 -17.21 -49.58 2.22
N ARG A 45 -17.78 -50.19 3.27
CA ARG A 45 -17.86 -49.65 4.64
C ARG A 45 -16.94 -50.40 5.61
N PRO A 46 -15.63 -50.08 5.70
CA PRO A 46 -14.73 -50.73 6.65
C PRO A 46 -15.07 -50.41 8.11
N ASN A 47 -15.63 -49.21 8.38
CA ASN A 47 -16.10 -48.77 9.70
C ASN A 47 -17.57 -48.33 9.63
N ILE A 48 -17.84 -47.04 9.86
CA ILE A 48 -19.20 -46.46 9.84
C ILE A 48 -19.52 -45.69 8.56
N HIS A 49 -18.56 -45.49 7.66
CA HIS A 49 -18.67 -44.67 6.45
C HIS A 49 -18.27 -45.47 5.20
N ASN A 50 -18.96 -45.27 4.07
CA ASN A 50 -18.75 -46.01 2.83
C ASN A 50 -17.57 -45.45 2.00
N ILE A 51 -16.41 -45.26 2.63
CA ILE A 51 -15.24 -44.61 2.03
C ILE A 51 -14.65 -45.37 0.83
N LEU A 52 -14.74 -46.70 0.83
CA LEU A 52 -14.27 -47.53 -0.27
C LEU A 52 -15.28 -47.60 -1.43
N LEU A 53 -16.23 -46.66 -1.49
CA LEU A 53 -17.03 -46.35 -2.68
C LEU A 53 -16.65 -44.99 -3.31
N CYS A 54 -15.66 -44.29 -2.74
CA CYS A 54 -15.27 -42.95 -3.17
C CYS A 54 -13.91 -43.00 -3.86
N LYS A 55 -13.84 -42.81 -5.18
CA LYS A 55 -12.57 -42.76 -5.93
C LYS A 55 -11.63 -41.64 -5.49
N ASN A 56 -12.16 -40.56 -4.91
CA ASN A 56 -11.37 -39.53 -4.25
C ASN A 56 -10.53 -40.05 -3.05
N TYR A 57 -10.90 -41.17 -2.43
CA TYR A 57 -10.10 -41.76 -1.34
C TYR A 57 -8.79 -42.34 -1.87
N GLN A 58 -7.66 -41.78 -1.42
CA GLN A 58 -6.32 -42.15 -1.88
C GLN A 58 -6.22 -42.19 -3.42
N ARG A 59 -6.81 -41.19 -4.09
CA ARG A 59 -6.77 -41.04 -5.55
C ARG A 59 -5.33 -41.17 -6.07
N GLY A 60 -5.13 -42.00 -7.09
CA GLY A 60 -3.83 -42.32 -7.67
C GLY A 60 -3.16 -43.60 -7.13
N ASN A 61 -3.67 -44.19 -6.05
CA ASN A 61 -3.20 -45.50 -5.57
C ASN A 61 -3.94 -46.64 -6.28
N GLU A 62 -3.31 -47.27 -7.27
CA GLU A 62 -3.93 -48.31 -8.12
C GLU A 62 -4.62 -49.43 -7.32
N LYS A 63 -3.94 -50.02 -6.34
CA LYS A 63 -4.51 -51.09 -5.49
C LYS A 63 -5.78 -50.65 -4.75
N THR A 64 -5.80 -49.40 -4.29
CA THR A 64 -6.98 -48.85 -3.58
C THR A 64 -8.12 -48.59 -4.56
N GLN A 65 -7.82 -48.11 -5.77
CA GLN A 65 -8.83 -47.89 -6.81
C GLN A 65 -9.43 -49.21 -7.31
N GLU A 66 -8.62 -50.24 -7.55
CA GLU A 66 -9.11 -51.59 -7.89
C GLU A 66 -10.04 -52.16 -6.81
N LEU A 67 -9.68 -51.95 -5.53
CA LEU A 67 -10.51 -52.34 -4.40
C LEU A 67 -11.84 -51.57 -4.39
N ILE A 68 -11.81 -50.25 -4.64
CA ILE A 68 -13.02 -49.42 -4.75
C ILE A 68 -13.93 -49.95 -5.86
N ASP A 69 -13.39 -50.25 -7.04
CA ASP A 69 -14.16 -50.79 -8.17
C ASP A 69 -14.80 -52.14 -7.81
N ALA A 70 -14.08 -53.01 -7.08
CA ALA A 70 -14.63 -54.25 -6.56
C ALA A 70 -15.77 -53.99 -5.56
N LYS A 71 -15.62 -53.01 -4.66
CA LYS A 71 -16.66 -52.64 -3.69
C LYS A 71 -17.88 -51.99 -4.33
N ILE A 72 -17.74 -51.25 -5.43
CA ILE A 72 -18.86 -50.73 -6.22
C ILE A 72 -19.63 -51.90 -6.86
N ARG A 73 -18.94 -52.92 -7.39
CA ARG A 73 -19.60 -54.14 -7.91
C ARG A 73 -20.28 -54.96 -6.81
N GLU A 74 -19.68 -55.03 -5.62
CA GLU A 74 -20.32 -55.64 -4.45
C GLU A 74 -21.59 -54.90 -4.03
N LEU A 75 -21.58 -53.57 -4.03
CA LEU A 75 -22.76 -52.75 -3.72
C LEU A 75 -23.93 -53.10 -4.63
N ARG A 76 -23.69 -53.23 -5.94
CA ARG A 76 -24.71 -53.65 -6.91
C ARG A 76 -25.31 -55.01 -6.53
N LYS A 77 -24.48 -56.00 -6.20
CA LYS A 77 -24.93 -57.34 -5.78
C LYS A 77 -25.73 -57.27 -4.49
N GLU A 78 -25.27 -56.50 -3.52
CA GLU A 78 -25.93 -56.28 -2.24
C GLU A 78 -27.35 -55.70 -2.44
N ILE A 79 -27.48 -54.67 -3.27
CA ILE A 79 -28.78 -54.05 -3.58
C ILE A 79 -29.68 -55.05 -4.31
N TYR A 80 -29.15 -55.77 -5.31
CA TYR A 80 -29.95 -56.68 -6.12
C TYR A 80 -30.55 -57.83 -5.30
N GLN A 81 -29.75 -58.47 -4.45
CA GLN A 81 -30.13 -59.66 -3.67
C GLN A 81 -30.97 -59.38 -2.42
N SER A 82 -30.98 -58.13 -1.97
CA SER A 82 -31.69 -57.69 -0.78
C SER A 82 -33.22 -57.61 -1.02
N SER A 83 -34.04 -57.95 -0.01
CA SER A 83 -35.51 -57.77 -0.08
C SER A 83 -35.93 -56.34 0.26
N GLU A 84 -35.02 -55.56 0.86
CA GLU A 84 -35.20 -54.15 1.19
C GLU A 84 -35.44 -53.29 -0.07
N GLN A 85 -36.18 -52.19 0.11
CA GLN A 85 -36.57 -51.30 -0.99
C GLN A 85 -35.77 -50.00 -1.02
N LEU A 86 -35.18 -49.61 0.11
CA LEU A 86 -34.43 -48.37 0.25
C LEU A 86 -33.01 -48.66 0.77
N PHE A 87 -32.02 -48.07 0.12
CA PHE A 87 -30.61 -48.27 0.39
C PHE A 87 -29.95 -46.93 0.66
N ILE A 88 -28.98 -46.90 1.56
CA ILE A 88 -28.26 -45.69 1.93
C ILE A 88 -26.76 -45.96 1.87
N ILE A 89 -26.01 -45.05 1.26
CA ILE A 89 -24.55 -44.95 1.40
C ILE A 89 -24.18 -43.54 1.83
N SER A 90 -23.14 -43.40 2.66
CA SER A 90 -22.72 -42.10 3.17
C SER A 90 -21.21 -42.03 3.33
N SER A 91 -20.61 -40.92 2.89
CA SER A 91 -19.18 -40.66 3.03
C SER A 91 -18.89 -39.18 2.90
N GLU A 92 -17.94 -38.70 3.70
CA GLU A 92 -17.36 -37.36 3.63
C GLU A 92 -16.35 -37.17 2.49
N TYR A 93 -16.04 -38.25 1.76
CA TYR A 93 -15.15 -38.22 0.60
C TYR A 93 -15.88 -38.02 -0.74
N PHE A 94 -17.21 -38.16 -0.77
CA PHE A 94 -18.03 -37.95 -1.97
C PHE A 94 -17.92 -36.53 -2.57
N PRO A 95 -17.81 -35.43 -1.80
CA PRO A 95 -17.66 -34.09 -2.40
C PRO A 95 -16.47 -33.96 -3.35
N GLY A 96 -15.40 -34.74 -3.12
CA GLY A 96 -14.17 -34.66 -3.91
C GLY A 96 -14.15 -35.51 -5.17
N ASN A 97 -15.18 -36.32 -5.44
CA ASN A 97 -15.24 -37.12 -6.66
C ASN A 97 -15.36 -36.22 -7.91
N THR A 98 -14.77 -36.64 -9.02
CA THR A 98 -14.97 -36.01 -10.33
C THR A 98 -16.32 -36.42 -10.93
N GLN A 99 -16.77 -35.71 -11.97
CA GLN A 99 -18.02 -36.06 -12.64
C GLN A 99 -17.97 -37.49 -13.22
N ASP A 100 -16.86 -37.89 -13.82
CA ASP A 100 -16.70 -39.25 -14.38
C ASP A 100 -16.75 -40.34 -13.30
N GLU A 101 -16.10 -40.10 -12.16
CA GLU A 101 -16.11 -41.02 -11.02
C GLU A 101 -17.53 -41.15 -10.42
N ILE A 102 -18.31 -40.06 -10.40
CA ILE A 102 -19.72 -40.08 -9.99
C ILE A 102 -20.53 -40.88 -11.01
N HIS A 103 -20.31 -40.65 -12.31
CA HIS A 103 -21.04 -41.31 -13.38
C HIS A 103 -20.84 -42.83 -13.33
N GLU A 104 -19.60 -43.29 -13.09
CA GLU A 104 -19.28 -44.71 -12.95
C GLU A 104 -20.03 -45.38 -11.78
N LEU A 105 -20.03 -44.73 -10.60
CA LEU A 105 -20.76 -45.22 -9.43
C LEU A 105 -22.27 -45.33 -9.71
N VAL A 106 -22.86 -44.26 -10.26
CA VAL A 106 -24.30 -44.19 -10.54
C VAL A 106 -24.70 -45.19 -11.63
N ASN A 107 -23.95 -45.26 -12.73
CA ASN A 107 -24.23 -46.14 -13.87
C ASN A 107 -24.16 -47.63 -13.47
N THR A 108 -23.37 -47.99 -12.47
CA THR A 108 -23.27 -49.37 -11.99
C THR A 108 -24.55 -49.85 -11.28
N VAL A 109 -25.44 -48.94 -10.84
CA VAL A 109 -26.63 -49.29 -10.05
C VAL A 109 -27.94 -48.73 -10.62
N SER A 110 -27.88 -47.82 -11.59
CA SER A 110 -29.03 -47.05 -12.09
C SER A 110 -30.10 -47.86 -12.83
N ASP A 111 -29.78 -49.03 -13.36
CA ASP A 111 -30.74 -49.96 -13.98
C ASP A 111 -31.56 -50.72 -12.92
N ILE A 112 -30.98 -51.04 -11.77
CA ILE A 112 -31.64 -51.80 -10.69
C ILE A 112 -32.25 -50.93 -9.59
N CYS A 113 -31.82 -49.67 -9.45
CA CYS A 113 -32.37 -48.72 -8.48
C CYS A 113 -32.40 -47.29 -9.01
N GLN A 114 -33.26 -46.44 -8.43
CA GLN A 114 -33.25 -44.99 -8.64
C GLN A 114 -32.24 -44.38 -7.65
N VAL A 115 -31.31 -43.58 -8.15
CA VAL A 115 -30.31 -42.90 -7.31
C VAL A 115 -30.80 -41.52 -6.93
N LYS A 116 -30.73 -41.18 -5.64
CA LYS A 116 -31.05 -39.87 -5.09
C LYS A 116 -29.91 -39.36 -4.23
N ILE A 117 -29.72 -38.06 -4.20
CA ILE A 117 -28.64 -37.38 -3.48
C ILE A 117 -29.23 -36.60 -2.32
N ILE A 118 -28.60 -36.71 -1.15
CA ILE A 118 -28.90 -35.86 0.01
C ILE A 118 -27.62 -35.15 0.40
N VAL A 119 -27.68 -33.83 0.57
CA VAL A 119 -26.54 -33.01 0.95
C VAL A 119 -26.96 -31.89 1.89
N TYR A 120 -26.14 -31.66 2.92
CA TYR A 120 -26.30 -30.53 3.83
C TYR A 120 -25.24 -29.47 3.51
N LEU A 121 -25.62 -28.20 3.44
CA LEU A 121 -24.71 -27.08 3.19
C LEU A 121 -24.62 -26.21 4.44
N ARG A 122 -23.42 -25.82 4.84
CA ARG A 122 -23.19 -24.92 5.98
C ARG A 122 -22.71 -23.56 5.46
N ARG A 123 -23.08 -22.48 6.13
CA ARG A 123 -22.61 -21.13 5.78
C ARG A 123 -21.06 -21.08 5.78
N GLN A 124 -20.45 -20.47 4.75
CA GLN A 124 -19.00 -20.61 4.47
C GLN A 124 -18.09 -20.15 5.62
N ASP A 125 -18.44 -19.06 6.30
CA ASP A 125 -17.72 -18.55 7.47
C ASP A 125 -17.80 -19.52 8.67
N ASP A 126 -18.97 -20.08 8.94
CA ASP A 126 -19.19 -21.07 9.99
C ASP A 126 -18.56 -22.44 9.66
N PHE A 127 -18.48 -22.77 8.37
CA PHE A 127 -17.74 -23.92 7.88
C PHE A 127 -16.24 -23.74 8.16
N LEU A 128 -15.66 -22.59 7.80
CA LEU A 128 -14.25 -22.27 8.08
C LEU A 128 -13.95 -22.37 9.57
N TRP A 129 -14.77 -21.73 10.40
CA TRP A 129 -14.64 -21.76 11.85
C TRP A 129 -14.68 -23.18 12.42
N SER A 130 -15.63 -23.99 11.96
CA SER A 130 -15.77 -25.36 12.45
C SER A 130 -14.67 -26.29 11.96
N TRP A 131 -14.15 -26.06 10.76
CA TRP A 131 -12.98 -26.78 10.26
C TRP A 131 -11.74 -26.42 11.08
N TYR A 132 -11.53 -25.13 11.32
CA TYR A 132 -10.44 -24.63 12.16
C TYR A 132 -10.48 -25.23 13.57
N THR A 133 -11.65 -25.20 14.20
CA THR A 133 -11.89 -25.80 15.52
C THR A 133 -11.53 -27.29 15.52
N GLN A 134 -11.83 -28.03 14.45
CA GLN A 134 -11.44 -29.43 14.37
C GLN A 134 -9.92 -29.60 14.30
N LEU A 135 -9.23 -28.80 13.48
CA LEU A 135 -7.77 -28.91 13.38
C LEU A 135 -7.11 -28.68 14.74
N VAL A 136 -7.61 -27.74 15.53
CA VAL A 136 -7.15 -27.52 16.91
C VAL A 136 -7.46 -28.72 17.82
N LYS A 137 -8.59 -29.42 17.61
CA LYS A 137 -8.96 -30.62 18.37
C LYS A 137 -8.15 -31.87 18.01
N THR A 138 -7.74 -32.02 16.75
CA THR A 138 -7.24 -33.31 16.23
C THR A 138 -5.82 -33.28 15.70
N THR A 139 -5.17 -32.11 15.64
CA THR A 139 -3.81 -31.99 15.12
C THR A 139 -2.92 -31.22 16.08
N ASN A 140 -1.63 -31.50 16.04
CA ASN A 140 -0.59 -30.75 16.74
C ASN A 140 -0.05 -29.60 15.87
N ILE A 141 -0.76 -29.24 14.79
CA ILE A 141 -0.28 -28.31 13.77
C ILE A 141 -0.63 -26.87 14.17
N PHE A 142 0.38 -26.00 14.14
CA PHE A 142 0.23 -24.55 14.28
C PHE A 142 -0.29 -23.95 12.96
N LEU A 143 -1.54 -24.26 12.61
CA LEU A 143 -2.20 -23.61 11.48
C LEU A 143 -2.95 -22.38 11.98
N ASP A 144 -2.65 -21.25 11.37
CA ASP A 144 -3.41 -20.02 11.56
C ASP A 144 -4.72 -20.09 10.74
N ILE A 145 -5.81 -19.50 11.26
CA ILE A 145 -7.13 -19.57 10.60
C ILE A 145 -7.12 -18.90 9.22
N TYR A 146 -6.32 -17.85 9.02
CA TYR A 146 -6.17 -17.16 7.74
C TYR A 146 -5.44 -18.03 6.72
N LYS A 147 -4.44 -18.81 7.14
CA LYS A 147 -3.79 -19.80 6.25
C LYS A 147 -4.76 -20.90 5.82
N LEU A 148 -5.67 -21.32 6.71
CA LEU A 148 -6.73 -22.27 6.34
C LEU A 148 -7.71 -21.63 5.35
N LYS A 149 -8.12 -20.37 5.57
CA LYS A 149 -8.98 -19.60 4.66
C LYS A 149 -8.39 -19.62 3.24
N ASP A 150 -7.14 -19.19 3.09
CA ASP A 150 -6.47 -19.13 1.78
C ASP A 150 -6.43 -20.48 1.06
N LYS A 151 -6.18 -21.56 1.81
CA LYS A 151 -6.15 -22.92 1.28
C LYS A 151 -7.53 -23.38 0.77
N LEU A 152 -8.61 -23.02 1.46
CA LEU A 152 -9.97 -23.40 1.06
C LEU A 152 -10.46 -22.57 -0.12
N TYR A 153 -10.04 -21.30 -0.22
CA TYR A 153 -10.33 -20.41 -1.34
C TYR A 153 -9.63 -20.81 -2.64
N LYS A 154 -8.31 -21.02 -2.58
CA LYS A 154 -7.45 -21.24 -3.76
C LYS A 154 -7.22 -22.71 -4.09
N GLY A 155 -7.84 -23.61 -3.33
CA GLY A 155 -7.65 -25.05 -3.48
C GLY A 155 -8.32 -25.62 -4.73
N PRO A 156 -7.74 -26.66 -5.38
CA PRO A 156 -8.28 -27.27 -6.59
C PRO A 156 -9.65 -27.92 -6.42
N GLN A 157 -10.08 -28.16 -5.17
CA GLN A 157 -11.39 -28.74 -4.85
C GLN A 157 -12.52 -27.70 -4.74
N GLN A 158 -12.22 -26.39 -4.75
CA GLN A 158 -13.20 -25.29 -4.64
C GLN A 158 -14.30 -25.54 -3.59
N VAL A 159 -13.91 -25.92 -2.37
CA VAL A 159 -14.82 -26.44 -1.33
C VAL A 159 -15.89 -25.43 -0.88
N PHE A 160 -15.67 -24.13 -1.09
CA PHE A 160 -16.63 -23.06 -0.80
C PHE A 160 -17.63 -22.78 -1.93
N ASN A 161 -17.40 -23.30 -3.14
CA ASN A 161 -18.30 -23.15 -4.27
C ASN A 161 -19.28 -24.32 -4.35
N TYR A 162 -20.45 -24.16 -3.72
CA TYR A 162 -21.49 -25.18 -3.68
C TYR A 162 -22.15 -25.41 -5.04
N GLU A 163 -22.26 -24.37 -5.88
CA GLU A 163 -22.78 -24.52 -7.24
C GLU A 163 -21.94 -25.53 -8.04
N THR A 164 -20.61 -25.35 -8.07
CA THR A 164 -19.71 -26.25 -8.79
C THR A 164 -19.81 -27.69 -8.30
N SER A 165 -19.97 -27.88 -6.99
CA SER A 165 -20.08 -29.21 -6.39
C SER A 165 -21.40 -29.91 -6.73
N LEU A 166 -22.52 -29.19 -6.66
CA LEU A 166 -23.85 -29.76 -6.93
C LEU A 166 -24.07 -30.05 -8.42
N ARG A 167 -23.58 -29.19 -9.31
CA ARG A 167 -23.71 -29.39 -10.76
C ARG A 167 -23.11 -30.71 -11.25
N LYS A 168 -21.99 -31.17 -10.66
CA LYS A 168 -21.38 -32.47 -10.98
C LYS A 168 -22.35 -33.63 -10.79
N TRP A 169 -23.12 -33.60 -9.70
CA TRP A 169 -24.14 -34.61 -9.40
C TRP A 169 -25.40 -34.40 -10.25
N GLU A 170 -25.82 -33.15 -10.41
CA GLU A 170 -27.03 -32.80 -11.18
C GLU A 170 -26.95 -33.28 -12.62
N ASN A 171 -25.78 -33.11 -13.26
CA ASN A 171 -25.53 -33.54 -14.64
C ASN A 171 -25.72 -35.04 -14.87
N ILE A 172 -25.75 -35.86 -13.81
CA ILE A 172 -25.80 -37.33 -13.89
C ILE A 172 -27.14 -37.86 -13.40
N VAL A 173 -27.60 -37.41 -12.23
CA VAL A 173 -28.83 -37.93 -11.62
C VAL A 173 -30.05 -37.07 -11.92
N GLY A 174 -29.90 -35.87 -12.49
CA GLY A 174 -30.98 -34.91 -12.66
C GLY A 174 -31.27 -34.11 -11.38
N LYS A 175 -31.76 -32.88 -11.56
CA LYS A 175 -32.07 -31.94 -10.48
C LYS A 175 -33.10 -32.51 -9.51
N GLU A 176 -34.13 -33.17 -10.02
CA GLU A 176 -35.25 -33.74 -9.27
C GLU A 176 -34.83 -34.85 -8.30
N ASN A 177 -33.62 -35.39 -8.46
CA ASN A 177 -33.06 -36.41 -7.59
C ASN A 177 -32.05 -35.85 -6.59
N ILE A 178 -31.92 -34.52 -6.44
CA ILE A 178 -31.01 -33.88 -5.48
C ILE A 178 -31.80 -33.13 -4.41
N LEU A 179 -31.59 -33.54 -3.16
CA LEU A 179 -32.16 -32.93 -1.96
C LEU A 179 -31.07 -32.13 -1.24
N VAL A 180 -31.12 -30.80 -1.40
CA VAL A 180 -30.25 -29.86 -0.70
C VAL A 180 -30.91 -29.42 0.60
N ASN A 181 -30.18 -29.46 1.70
CA ASN A 181 -30.63 -29.01 3.02
C ASN A 181 -29.63 -28.01 3.61
N ILE A 182 -30.09 -27.08 4.44
CA ILE A 182 -29.23 -26.13 5.16
C ILE A 182 -28.86 -26.74 6.51
N TYR A 183 -27.56 -26.80 6.80
CA TYR A 183 -27.06 -27.22 8.10
C TYR A 183 -27.22 -26.10 9.13
N ASP A 184 -28.40 -26.02 9.71
CA ASP A 184 -28.71 -25.16 10.85
C ASP A 184 -29.70 -25.90 11.76
N ARG A 185 -29.40 -25.96 13.07
CA ARG A 185 -30.23 -26.66 14.04
C ARG A 185 -31.65 -26.11 14.09
N ASN A 186 -31.81 -24.80 13.92
CA ASN A 186 -33.12 -24.15 13.91
C ASN A 186 -33.95 -24.51 12.67
N ASN A 187 -33.30 -24.99 11.60
CA ASN A 187 -33.95 -25.40 10.36
C ASN A 187 -34.24 -26.91 10.33
N PHE A 188 -33.63 -27.69 11.21
CA PHE A 188 -33.88 -29.13 11.28
C PHE A 188 -35.28 -29.41 11.82
N LYS A 189 -35.94 -30.42 11.24
CA LYS A 189 -37.18 -30.95 11.81
C LYS A 189 -36.97 -31.41 13.25
N GLU A 190 -37.87 -30.97 14.13
CA GLU A 190 -37.80 -31.24 15.58
C GLU A 190 -36.43 -30.87 16.20
N ASN A 191 -35.71 -29.90 15.62
CA ASN A 191 -34.38 -29.45 16.03
C ASN A 191 -33.32 -30.57 16.08
N SER A 192 -33.48 -31.61 15.25
CA SER A 192 -32.62 -32.79 15.26
C SER A 192 -32.28 -33.25 13.85
N ILE A 193 -30.97 -33.36 13.59
CA ILE A 193 -30.43 -33.83 12.31
C ILE A 193 -30.90 -35.25 11.96
N TYR A 194 -31.18 -36.07 12.97
CA TYR A 194 -31.66 -37.44 12.75
C TYR A 194 -33.07 -37.42 12.17
N PHE A 195 -33.99 -36.63 12.75
CA PHE A 195 -35.35 -36.46 12.22
C PHE A 195 -35.34 -35.84 10.83
N ASP A 196 -34.51 -34.82 10.64
CA ASP A 196 -34.39 -34.13 9.36
C ASP A 196 -33.89 -35.08 8.24
N PHE A 197 -32.82 -35.83 8.51
CA PHE A 197 -32.28 -36.81 7.57
C PHE A 197 -33.29 -37.89 7.21
N ILE A 198 -34.01 -38.40 8.21
CA ILE A 198 -35.05 -39.41 8.06
C ILE A 198 -36.23 -38.89 7.24
N HIS A 199 -36.67 -37.66 7.51
CA HIS A 199 -37.76 -37.04 6.76
C HIS A 199 -37.42 -36.90 5.28
N ASN A 200 -36.17 -36.54 4.96
CA ASN A 200 -35.66 -36.46 3.59
C ASN A 200 -35.73 -37.80 2.82
N LEU A 201 -35.84 -38.94 3.51
CA LEU A 201 -36.02 -40.25 2.87
C LEU A 201 -37.47 -40.50 2.40
N ASN A 202 -38.41 -39.58 2.68
CA ASN A 202 -39.86 -39.75 2.49
C ASN A 202 -40.45 -40.96 3.21
N ILE A 203 -39.98 -41.21 4.43
CA ILE A 203 -40.49 -42.28 5.30
C ILE A 203 -41.18 -41.61 6.49
N ASP A 204 -42.44 -41.95 6.73
CA ASP A 204 -43.22 -41.45 7.87
C ASP A 204 -42.78 -42.19 9.13
N LEU A 205 -42.00 -41.51 9.98
CA LEU A 205 -41.08 -42.15 10.91
C LEU A 205 -41.35 -41.80 12.38
N ASP A 206 -41.56 -42.84 13.19
CA ASP A 206 -41.55 -42.75 14.66
C ASP A 206 -40.14 -43.03 15.19
N LEU A 207 -39.37 -41.98 15.48
CA LEU A 207 -38.01 -42.13 16.02
C LEU A 207 -37.96 -42.86 17.35
N LYS A 208 -39.08 -43.02 18.09
CA LYS A 208 -39.10 -43.86 19.31
C LYS A 208 -38.78 -45.33 19.01
N LYS A 209 -38.91 -45.76 17.75
CA LYS A 209 -38.57 -47.12 17.31
C LYS A 209 -37.09 -47.28 16.97
N MET A 210 -36.36 -46.17 16.87
CA MET A 210 -34.95 -46.08 16.55
C MET A 210 -34.10 -45.91 17.80
N ILE A 211 -32.85 -46.35 17.72
CA ILE A 211 -31.80 -46.04 18.67
C ILE A 211 -31.21 -44.71 18.24
N VAL A 212 -31.59 -43.63 18.92
CA VAL A 212 -31.00 -42.31 18.70
C VAL A 212 -29.77 -42.22 19.60
N PRO A 213 -28.54 -42.10 19.04
CA PRO A 213 -27.36 -41.89 19.84
C PRO A 213 -27.51 -40.62 20.67
N GLU A 214 -27.10 -40.65 21.95
CA GLU A 214 -27.02 -39.43 22.74
C GLU A 214 -26.02 -38.47 22.07
N GLU A 215 -26.43 -37.23 21.82
CA GLU A 215 -25.54 -36.19 21.29
C GLU A 215 -24.56 -35.77 22.39
N VAL A 216 -23.44 -36.49 22.53
CA VAL A 216 -22.41 -36.19 23.52
C VAL A 216 -21.14 -35.70 22.82
N ASN A 217 -21.24 -34.59 22.08
CA ASN A 217 -20.06 -33.91 21.56
C ASN A 217 -20.15 -32.41 21.85
N LEU A 218 -19.69 -32.02 23.04
CA LEU A 218 -19.39 -30.62 23.33
C LEU A 218 -18.38 -30.11 22.28
N SER A 219 -18.63 -28.92 21.74
CA SER A 219 -17.61 -28.24 20.93
C SER A 219 -16.65 -27.47 21.83
N LEU A 220 -15.43 -27.24 21.35
CA LEU A 220 -14.55 -26.29 22.05
C LEU A 220 -15.19 -24.91 21.94
N GLN A 221 -15.28 -24.21 23.06
CA GLN A 221 -15.62 -22.78 23.08
C GLN A 221 -14.48 -21.98 22.44
N CYS A 222 -14.78 -20.78 21.92
CA CYS A 222 -13.78 -19.93 21.27
C CYS A 222 -12.60 -19.61 22.20
N GLU A 223 -12.90 -19.39 23.47
CA GLU A 223 -11.91 -19.08 24.50
C GLU A 223 -11.07 -20.31 24.85
N GLN A 224 -11.66 -21.51 24.83
CA GLN A 224 -10.88 -22.74 24.98
C GLN A 224 -9.93 -22.94 23.80
N ILE A 225 -10.35 -22.62 22.58
CA ILE A 225 -9.48 -22.65 21.40
C ILE A 225 -8.32 -21.66 21.56
N CYS A 226 -8.60 -20.44 22.01
CA CYS A 226 -7.57 -19.43 22.28
C CYS A 226 -6.61 -19.87 23.39
N LEU A 227 -7.13 -20.51 24.45
CA LEU A 227 -6.33 -21.07 25.53
C LEU A 227 -5.41 -22.17 25.02
N ILE A 228 -5.94 -23.13 24.28
CA ILE A 228 -5.15 -24.21 23.69
C ILE A 228 -4.03 -23.62 22.81
N ARG A 229 -4.35 -22.68 21.91
CA ARG A 229 -3.34 -21.99 21.09
C ARG A 229 -2.26 -21.29 21.92
N THR A 230 -2.66 -20.65 23.02
CA THR A 230 -1.74 -19.97 23.94
C THR A 230 -0.84 -20.95 24.66
N LEU A 231 -1.35 -22.14 24.99
CA LEU A 231 -0.64 -23.15 25.75
C LEU A 231 0.23 -24.07 24.88
N ILE A 232 -0.10 -24.31 23.61
CA ILE A 232 0.65 -25.22 22.69
C ILE A 232 2.18 -24.98 22.76
N PRO A 233 2.72 -23.75 22.71
CA PRO A 233 4.15 -23.51 22.80
C PRO A 233 4.80 -23.96 24.11
N TYR A 234 4.02 -24.03 25.20
CA TYR A 234 4.46 -24.44 26.53
C TYR A 234 4.27 -25.93 26.78
N VAL A 235 3.58 -26.64 25.88
CA VAL A 235 3.31 -28.08 25.96
C VAL A 235 3.92 -28.84 24.78
N SER A 236 4.97 -28.32 24.14
CA SER A 236 5.63 -28.98 23.01
C SER A 236 6.19 -30.38 23.35
N GLU A 237 6.55 -30.58 24.61
CA GLU A 237 7.07 -31.85 25.14
C GLU A 237 5.95 -32.84 25.53
N TRP A 238 4.68 -32.44 25.42
CA TRP A 238 3.57 -33.33 25.77
C TRP A 238 3.36 -34.39 24.69
N ASN A 239 3.06 -35.62 25.13
CA ASN A 239 2.67 -36.68 24.23
C ASN A 239 1.22 -36.51 23.74
N ASP A 240 0.82 -37.32 22.75
CA ASP A 240 -0.53 -37.24 22.16
C ASP A 240 -1.66 -37.45 23.16
N GLU A 241 -1.48 -38.26 24.21
CA GLU A 241 -2.50 -38.46 25.25
C GLU A 241 -2.66 -37.22 26.12
N GLN A 242 -1.55 -36.60 26.52
CA GLN A 242 -1.54 -35.36 27.28
C GLN A 242 -2.14 -34.20 26.48
N LEU A 243 -1.81 -34.08 25.19
CA LEU A 243 -2.39 -33.07 24.31
C LEU A 243 -3.90 -33.28 24.12
N LYS A 244 -4.35 -34.54 23.97
CA LYS A 244 -5.78 -34.88 23.92
C LYS A 244 -6.52 -34.47 25.19
N MET A 245 -5.88 -34.50 26.36
CA MET A 245 -6.50 -34.02 27.60
C MET A 245 -6.77 -32.51 27.56
N LEU A 246 -5.85 -31.72 27.00
CA LEU A 246 -5.99 -30.27 26.82
C LEU A 246 -7.02 -29.91 25.72
N GLN A 247 -7.03 -30.68 24.63
CA GLN A 247 -7.91 -30.48 23.47
C GLN A 247 -9.33 -31.01 23.70
N LYS A 248 -9.60 -31.67 24.83
CA LYS A 248 -10.93 -32.18 25.16
C LYS A 248 -11.86 -31.02 25.56
N PRO A 249 -13.05 -30.91 24.93
CA PRO A 249 -14.06 -29.90 25.29
C PRO A 249 -14.42 -29.97 26.78
N LEU A 250 -14.40 -28.81 27.45
CA LEU A 250 -14.81 -28.68 28.85
C LEU A 250 -16.13 -27.91 28.93
N ASN A 251 -17.01 -28.34 29.85
CA ASN A 251 -18.29 -27.68 30.07
C ASN A 251 -18.14 -26.53 31.08
N ILE A 252 -17.47 -25.45 30.68
CA ILE A 252 -17.28 -24.25 31.49
C ILE A 252 -18.32 -23.22 31.04
N PRO A 253 -19.26 -22.77 31.89
CA PRO A 253 -20.24 -21.75 31.52
C PRO A 253 -19.57 -20.39 31.24
N PHE A 254 -19.27 -20.15 29.97
CA PHE A 254 -18.56 -18.96 29.51
C PHE A 254 -18.82 -18.73 28.01
N LEU A 255 -19.22 -17.51 27.67
CA LEU A 255 -19.36 -17.08 26.27
C LEU A 255 -19.01 -15.59 26.18
N TYR A 256 -17.86 -15.29 25.61
CA TYR A 256 -17.41 -13.91 25.35
C TYR A 256 -17.46 -13.60 23.86
N THR A 257 -17.07 -14.55 23.00
CA THR A 257 -17.26 -14.45 21.55
C THR A 257 -17.50 -15.82 20.90
N LYS A 258 -18.23 -15.86 19.79
CA LYS A 258 -18.57 -17.09 19.07
C LYS A 258 -17.52 -17.54 18.06
N SER A 259 -16.66 -16.64 17.58
CA SER A 259 -15.68 -16.89 16.51
C SER A 259 -14.42 -16.04 16.68
N LEU A 260 -13.28 -16.55 16.19
CA LEU A 260 -12.05 -15.76 16.01
C LEU A 260 -12.18 -14.71 14.89
N LEU A 261 -13.06 -14.94 13.91
CA LEU A 261 -13.28 -14.03 12.79
C LEU A 261 -14.21 -12.89 13.23
N SER A 262 -13.80 -11.67 12.96
CA SER A 262 -14.62 -10.47 13.17
C SER A 262 -15.86 -10.46 12.24
N PRO A 263 -16.92 -9.71 12.59
CA PRO A 263 -18.10 -9.57 11.75
C PRO A 263 -17.78 -9.14 10.31
N ARG A 264 -16.84 -8.20 10.14
CA ARG A 264 -16.37 -7.76 8.83
C ARG A 264 -15.77 -8.91 8.01
N GLU A 265 -14.84 -9.67 8.58
CA GLU A 265 -14.19 -10.78 7.87
C GLU A 265 -15.19 -11.88 7.50
N ARG A 266 -16.19 -12.12 8.35
CA ARG A 266 -17.28 -13.07 8.07
C ARG A 266 -18.14 -12.58 6.90
N LYS A 267 -18.49 -11.29 6.86
CA LYS A 267 -19.24 -10.66 5.76
C LYS A 267 -18.48 -10.74 4.44
N GLU A 268 -17.17 -10.46 4.46
CA GLU A 268 -16.29 -10.58 3.30
C GLU A 268 -16.33 -12.01 2.72
N ILE A 269 -16.23 -13.03 3.58
CA ILE A 269 -16.29 -14.43 3.14
C ILE A 269 -17.62 -14.77 2.45
N LEU A 270 -18.75 -14.29 2.96
CA LEU A 270 -20.05 -14.57 2.33
C LEU A 270 -20.22 -13.82 1.01
N ASN A 271 -19.71 -12.59 0.94
CA ASN A 271 -19.83 -11.76 -0.26
C ASN A 271 -19.08 -12.36 -1.45
N ASP A 272 -17.92 -12.97 -1.22
CA ASP A 272 -17.11 -13.64 -2.25
C ASP A 272 -17.87 -14.78 -2.97
N PHE A 273 -18.85 -15.41 -2.29
CA PHE A 273 -19.63 -16.53 -2.84
C PHE A 273 -21.12 -16.19 -3.02
N ARG A 274 -21.52 -14.92 -2.86
CA ARG A 274 -22.93 -14.48 -2.88
C ARG A 274 -23.67 -14.96 -4.14
N GLN A 275 -23.10 -14.69 -5.32
CA GLN A 275 -23.72 -15.05 -6.60
C GLN A 275 -23.93 -16.58 -6.74
N HIS A 276 -22.97 -17.38 -6.32
CA HIS A 276 -23.07 -18.85 -6.35
C HIS A 276 -24.09 -19.38 -5.33
N ASN A 277 -24.15 -18.77 -4.14
CA ASN A 277 -25.11 -19.13 -3.11
C ASN A 277 -26.56 -18.82 -3.55
N GLU A 278 -26.81 -17.64 -4.12
CA GLU A 278 -28.12 -17.27 -4.68
C GLU A 278 -28.57 -18.24 -5.77
N PHE A 279 -27.64 -18.67 -6.65
CA PHE A 279 -27.94 -19.68 -7.66
C PHE A 279 -28.43 -20.99 -7.03
N VAL A 280 -27.73 -21.50 -6.01
CA VAL A 280 -28.10 -22.74 -5.32
C VAL A 280 -29.46 -22.59 -4.62
N ALA A 281 -29.70 -21.46 -3.95
CA ALA A 281 -30.96 -21.18 -3.26
C ALA A 281 -32.15 -21.20 -4.23
N ARG A 282 -32.05 -20.45 -5.33
CA ARG A 282 -33.11 -20.37 -6.34
C ARG A 282 -33.31 -21.72 -7.02
N ARG A 283 -32.23 -22.44 -7.33
CA ARG A 283 -32.31 -23.69 -8.08
C ARG A 283 -32.86 -24.84 -7.25
N TYR A 284 -32.36 -25.08 -6.04
CA TYR A 284 -32.68 -26.30 -5.29
C TYR A 284 -33.67 -26.09 -4.14
N LEU A 285 -33.82 -24.86 -3.63
CA LEU A 285 -34.68 -24.57 -2.47
C LEU A 285 -35.88 -23.66 -2.80
N ASN A 286 -35.93 -23.06 -3.99
CA ASN A 286 -36.90 -22.03 -4.37
C ASN A 286 -36.92 -20.84 -3.39
N GLN A 287 -35.73 -20.37 -3.00
CA GLN A 287 -35.53 -19.23 -2.10
C GLN A 287 -34.53 -18.24 -2.73
N GLU A 288 -34.53 -16.98 -2.31
CA GLU A 288 -33.58 -15.98 -2.83
C GLU A 288 -32.16 -16.18 -2.25
N ASN A 289 -32.08 -16.41 -0.93
CA ASN A 289 -30.81 -16.52 -0.21
C ASN A 289 -30.62 -17.93 0.34
N LEU A 290 -29.39 -18.46 0.25
CA LEU A 290 -29.06 -19.79 0.75
C LEU A 290 -28.85 -19.83 2.27
N PHE A 291 -28.37 -18.72 2.83
CA PHE A 291 -28.05 -18.58 4.25
C PHE A 291 -28.55 -17.24 4.78
N ASP A 292 -28.74 -17.14 6.09
CA ASP A 292 -29.00 -15.87 6.76
C ASP A 292 -27.75 -14.98 6.73
N GLU A 293 -27.92 -13.73 6.27
CA GLU A 293 -26.86 -12.72 6.19
C GLU A 293 -26.69 -11.91 7.49
N ASN A 294 -27.55 -12.14 8.49
CA ASN A 294 -27.40 -11.54 9.80
C ASN A 294 -26.16 -12.09 10.51
N ILE A 295 -25.10 -11.29 10.49
CA ILE A 295 -23.89 -11.47 11.28
C ILE A 295 -23.96 -10.47 12.44
N GLU A 296 -23.59 -10.91 13.66
CA GLU A 296 -23.53 -10.08 14.86
C GLU A 296 -22.87 -8.72 14.59
N ASP A 297 -23.39 -7.65 15.19
CA ASP A 297 -22.88 -6.28 14.98
C ASP A 297 -21.42 -6.14 15.44
N GLU A 298 -20.65 -5.31 14.73
CA GLU A 298 -19.25 -4.98 15.06
C GLU A 298 -19.11 -4.51 16.52
N ASP A 299 -20.13 -3.82 17.04
CA ASP A 299 -20.17 -3.29 18.41
C ASP A 299 -20.24 -4.38 19.49
N THR A 300 -20.70 -5.59 19.14
CA THR A 300 -20.88 -6.70 20.10
C THR A 300 -19.72 -7.70 20.08
N TRP A 301 -18.93 -7.71 19.00
CA TRP A 301 -17.77 -8.57 18.89
C TRP A 301 -16.56 -7.96 19.60
N ARG A 302 -15.79 -8.79 20.29
CA ARG A 302 -14.54 -8.40 20.92
C ARG A 302 -13.46 -9.42 20.58
N GLU A 303 -12.23 -8.96 20.36
CA GLU A 303 -11.09 -9.87 20.14
C GLU A 303 -10.99 -10.82 21.35
N PRO A 304 -11.06 -12.15 21.14
CA PRO A 304 -11.04 -13.09 22.25
C PRO A 304 -9.71 -13.03 22.99
N ASN A 305 -9.77 -12.68 24.27
CA ASN A 305 -8.64 -12.69 25.18
C ASN A 305 -8.98 -13.51 26.43
N ILE A 306 -8.32 -14.66 26.60
CA ILE A 306 -8.61 -15.63 27.66
C ILE A 306 -8.36 -15.09 29.07
N PHE A 307 -7.53 -14.06 29.22
CA PHE A 307 -7.17 -13.48 30.51
C PHE A 307 -8.11 -12.34 30.89
N SER A 308 -8.29 -11.34 30.01
CA SER A 308 -9.17 -10.21 30.32
C SER A 308 -10.66 -10.57 30.34
N SER A 309 -11.05 -11.62 29.62
CA SER A 309 -12.42 -12.13 29.68
C SER A 309 -12.71 -12.87 31.01
N GLY A 310 -11.68 -13.28 31.76
CA GLY A 310 -11.84 -14.09 32.97
C GLY A 310 -12.08 -15.58 32.69
N TYR A 311 -11.92 -16.03 31.44
CA TYR A 311 -12.04 -17.45 31.09
C TYR A 311 -10.94 -18.29 31.72
N PHE A 312 -9.72 -17.77 31.74
CA PHE A 312 -8.54 -18.47 32.23
C PHE A 312 -8.73 -18.93 33.68
N GLU A 313 -9.17 -18.04 34.56
CA GLU A 313 -9.44 -18.32 35.98
C GLU A 313 -10.47 -19.44 36.12
N LYS A 314 -11.60 -19.31 35.41
CA LYS A 314 -12.66 -20.33 35.42
C LYS A 314 -12.17 -21.67 34.88
N TYR A 315 -11.32 -21.67 33.86
CA TYR A 315 -10.72 -22.89 33.32
C TYR A 315 -9.83 -23.56 34.35
N ILE A 316 -8.95 -22.80 35.01
CA ILE A 316 -8.05 -23.31 36.04
C ILE A 316 -8.82 -23.86 37.24
N ASP A 317 -9.83 -23.14 37.71
CA ASP A 317 -10.69 -23.60 38.81
C ASP A 317 -11.41 -24.89 38.43
N TYR A 318 -11.95 -24.97 37.22
CA TYR A 318 -12.62 -26.17 36.71
C TYR A 318 -11.68 -27.38 36.62
N ILE A 319 -10.49 -27.23 36.03
CA ILE A 319 -9.58 -28.38 35.91
C ILE A 319 -9.00 -28.79 37.27
N LYS A 320 -8.84 -27.84 38.20
CA LYS A 320 -8.35 -28.11 39.55
C LYS A 320 -9.30 -29.04 40.31
N THR A 321 -10.62 -28.88 40.11
CA THR A 321 -11.64 -29.71 40.75
C THR A 321 -11.97 -30.97 39.93
N GLU A 322 -12.24 -30.82 38.63
CA GLU A 322 -12.83 -31.88 37.79
C GLU A 322 -11.82 -32.66 36.94
N LYS A 323 -10.59 -32.16 36.79
CA LYS A 323 -9.54 -32.71 35.91
C LYS A 323 -8.15 -32.64 36.55
N LYS A 324 -8.03 -33.16 37.78
CA LYS A 324 -6.83 -33.08 38.61
C LYS A 324 -5.52 -33.42 37.88
N THR A 325 -5.50 -34.49 37.07
CA THR A 325 -4.31 -34.87 36.28
C THR A 325 -3.91 -33.79 35.26
N LEU A 326 -4.89 -33.18 34.57
CA LEU A 326 -4.61 -32.08 33.65
C LEU A 326 -4.10 -30.84 34.40
N PHE A 327 -4.69 -30.55 35.56
CA PHE A 327 -4.22 -29.47 36.43
C PHE A 327 -2.78 -29.68 36.91
N GLU A 328 -2.43 -30.88 37.36
CA GLU A 328 -1.07 -31.26 37.77
C GLU A 328 -0.06 -31.12 36.62
N LEU A 329 -0.45 -31.53 35.40
CA LEU A 329 0.38 -31.34 34.21
C LEU A 329 0.57 -29.86 33.85
N LEU A 330 -0.46 -29.03 34.06
CA LEU A 330 -0.39 -27.60 33.82
C LEU A 330 0.29 -26.84 34.97
N GLN A 331 0.34 -27.35 36.20
CA GLN A 331 0.93 -26.67 37.37
C GLN A 331 2.31 -26.02 37.12
N PRO A 332 3.29 -26.70 36.49
CA PRO A 332 4.58 -26.10 36.18
C PRO A 332 4.47 -24.91 35.23
N ILE A 333 3.54 -24.99 34.28
CA ILE A 333 3.23 -23.96 33.29
C ILE A 333 2.47 -22.80 33.96
N LEU A 334 1.61 -23.10 34.94
CA LEU A 334 0.81 -22.11 35.64
C LEU A 334 1.65 -21.11 36.45
N LYS A 335 2.87 -21.46 36.84
CA LYS A 335 3.83 -20.50 37.42
C LYS A 335 4.20 -19.36 36.46
N ASN A 336 4.07 -19.60 35.16
CA ASN A 336 4.25 -18.57 34.13
C ASN A 336 2.96 -17.80 33.81
N VAL A 337 1.86 -18.02 34.53
CA VAL A 337 0.56 -17.37 34.24
C VAL A 337 0.64 -15.87 34.30
N ASN A 338 1.44 -15.26 35.18
CA ASN A 338 1.63 -13.82 35.13
C ASN A 338 2.32 -13.38 33.82
N ARG A 339 3.26 -14.18 33.28
CA ARG A 339 3.83 -13.94 31.94
C ARG A 339 2.82 -14.16 30.81
N MET A 340 1.78 -14.97 31.03
CA MET A 340 0.73 -15.24 30.06
C MET A 340 -0.43 -14.22 30.13
N LYS A 341 -0.91 -13.86 31.34
CA LYS A 341 -1.91 -12.81 31.66
C LYS A 341 -1.49 -11.43 31.20
N ILE A 342 -0.19 -11.19 31.23
CA ILE A 342 0.42 -10.02 30.64
C ILE A 342 0.35 -10.16 29.10
N LYS A 343 -0.78 -9.75 28.51
CA LYS A 343 -0.72 -8.78 27.41
C LYS A 343 -0.70 -7.35 27.97
N THR A 344 -0.08 -7.20 29.14
CA THR A 344 0.36 -5.91 29.62
C THR A 344 1.44 -5.48 28.64
N VAL A 345 1.26 -4.30 28.05
CA VAL A 345 2.34 -3.71 27.28
C VAL A 345 3.45 -3.44 28.27
N ARG A 346 4.63 -3.98 27.99
CA ARG A 346 5.69 -4.15 29.00
C ARG A 346 5.99 -2.84 29.71
N ASN A 347 6.16 -2.92 31.04
CA ASN A 347 6.88 -1.95 31.87
C ASN A 347 6.54 -0.44 31.66
N MET A 348 5.34 -0.06 31.22
CA MET A 348 4.97 1.35 31.09
C MET A 348 4.54 1.98 32.42
N LEU A 349 4.65 3.30 32.57
CA LEU A 349 4.10 4.07 33.70
C LEU A 349 2.86 4.85 33.26
N LEU A 350 1.80 4.79 34.07
CA LEU A 350 0.68 5.72 33.98
C LEU A 350 0.96 6.90 34.91
N VAL A 351 1.13 8.09 34.35
CA VAL A 351 1.53 9.29 35.10
C VAL A 351 0.41 10.32 35.08
N ASN A 352 -0.07 10.68 36.28
CA ASN A 352 -1.13 11.65 36.53
C ASN A 352 -2.42 11.44 35.71
N ASN A 353 -2.69 10.19 35.26
CA ASN A 353 -3.79 9.86 34.34
C ASN A 353 -3.81 10.69 33.03
N ILE A 354 -2.66 11.25 32.64
CA ILE A 354 -2.49 12.06 31.43
C ILE A 354 -1.46 11.43 30.51
N PHE A 355 -0.35 10.92 31.07
CA PHE A 355 0.75 10.40 30.27
C PHE A 355 0.90 8.88 30.44
N ILE A 356 1.22 8.22 29.33
CA ILE A 356 1.72 6.85 29.31
C ILE A 356 3.19 6.89 28.90
N VAL A 357 4.07 6.38 29.75
CA VAL A 357 5.51 6.45 29.53
C VAL A 357 6.10 5.05 29.37
N ASP A 358 6.66 4.78 28.20
CA ASP A 358 7.39 3.55 27.86
C ASP A 358 8.90 3.81 27.75
N TRP A 359 9.71 2.77 27.98
CA TRP A 359 11.13 2.79 27.68
C TRP A 359 11.61 1.43 27.23
N THR A 360 12.66 1.44 26.43
CA THR A 360 13.39 0.22 26.12
C THR A 360 14.37 -0.13 27.23
N GLU A 361 14.49 -1.41 27.57
CA GLU A 361 15.60 -1.89 28.39
C GLU A 361 16.96 -1.45 27.82
N LYS A 362 17.84 -1.01 28.72
CA LYS A 362 19.13 -0.33 28.43
C LYS A 362 19.02 1.05 27.78
N ALA A 363 17.83 1.66 27.70
CA ALA A 363 17.59 3.06 27.33
C ALA A 363 17.32 3.95 28.57
N GLY A 364 18.15 3.86 29.61
CA GLY A 364 18.05 4.79 30.76
C GLY A 364 16.82 4.61 31.66
N CYS A 365 16.26 3.41 31.77
CA CYS A 365 15.01 3.13 32.51
C CYS A 365 14.98 3.67 33.95
N THR A 366 16.10 3.60 34.68
CA THR A 366 16.20 4.17 36.04
C THR A 366 16.06 5.70 36.05
N ILE A 367 16.63 6.38 35.06
CA ILE A 367 16.54 7.84 34.93
C ILE A 367 15.10 8.22 34.59
N VAL A 368 14.47 7.53 33.64
CA VAL A 368 13.08 7.76 33.24
C VAL A 368 12.13 7.54 34.43
N CYS A 369 12.27 6.44 35.18
CA CYS A 369 11.43 6.21 36.36
C CYS A 369 11.60 7.32 37.41
N LYS A 370 12.83 7.75 37.72
CA LYS A 370 13.06 8.82 38.70
C LYS A 370 12.43 10.15 38.26
N MET A 371 12.58 10.54 36.99
CA MET A 371 11.99 11.76 36.45
C MET A 371 10.48 11.81 36.61
N PHE A 372 9.79 10.73 36.24
CA PHE A 372 8.32 10.71 36.29
C PHE A 372 7.77 10.44 37.69
N PHE A 373 8.52 9.76 38.57
CA PHE A 373 8.15 9.67 39.99
C PHE A 373 8.25 11.03 40.69
N ASP A 374 9.18 11.89 40.26
CA ASP A 374 9.30 13.25 40.77
C ASP A 374 8.11 14.13 40.33
N VAL A 375 7.71 14.03 39.06
CA VAL A 375 6.50 14.68 38.52
C VAL A 375 5.23 14.24 39.28
N MET A 376 5.20 13.00 39.77
CA MET A 376 4.09 12.47 40.57
C MET A 376 4.22 12.78 42.07
N GLY A 377 5.33 13.38 42.53
CA GLY A 377 5.58 13.67 43.94
C GLY A 377 5.89 12.44 44.80
N ILE A 378 6.27 11.30 44.19
CA ILE A 378 6.51 10.01 44.88
C ILE A 378 7.98 9.56 44.85
N LEU A 379 8.90 10.38 44.33
CA LEU A 379 10.30 9.98 44.20
C LEU A 379 10.95 9.66 45.55
N GLN A 380 10.71 10.47 46.59
CA GLN A 380 11.28 10.22 47.92
C GLN A 380 10.74 8.93 48.54
N GLU A 381 9.42 8.69 48.45
CA GLU A 381 8.78 7.43 48.88
C GLU A 381 9.44 6.21 48.22
N ALA A 382 9.74 6.32 46.92
CA ALA A 382 10.35 5.26 46.14
C ALA A 382 11.83 5.02 46.50
N LEU A 383 12.59 6.09 46.80
CA LEU A 383 13.98 6.00 47.25
C LEU A 383 14.11 5.42 48.66
N ASP A 384 13.17 5.75 49.56
CA ASP A 384 13.13 5.22 50.93
C ASP A 384 12.78 3.72 50.95
N TYR A 385 12.00 3.24 49.97
CA TYR A 385 11.65 1.82 49.84
C TYR A 385 12.84 0.96 49.40
N ASN A 386 13.58 1.37 48.37
CA ASN A 386 14.74 0.64 47.88
C ASN A 386 15.65 1.53 47.04
N SER A 387 16.97 1.37 47.19
CA SER A 387 17.96 2.07 46.36
C SER A 387 17.83 1.76 44.86
N TRP A 388 17.30 0.58 44.51
CA TRP A 388 16.92 0.21 43.15
C TRP A 388 15.43 0.48 42.91
N ILE A 389 15.16 1.60 42.25
CA ILE A 389 13.82 2.15 42.00
C ILE A 389 12.84 1.18 41.30
N HIS A 390 13.38 0.17 40.61
CA HIS A 390 12.59 -0.83 39.92
C HIS A 390 11.89 -1.80 40.88
N ASN A 391 12.42 -2.04 42.08
CA ASN A 391 11.72 -2.80 43.12
C ASN A 391 10.48 -2.05 43.59
N TYR A 392 10.60 -0.75 43.89
CA TYR A 392 9.42 0.08 44.20
C TYR A 392 8.41 0.08 43.05
N ARG A 393 8.88 0.17 41.79
CA ARG A 393 8.00 0.10 40.63
C ARG A 393 7.18 -1.20 40.58
N GLN A 394 7.84 -2.35 40.76
CA GLN A 394 7.19 -3.65 40.66
C GLN A 394 6.29 -3.95 41.88
N ASP A 395 6.74 -3.58 43.07
CA ASP A 395 6.11 -3.99 44.33
C ASP A 395 5.04 -3.02 44.80
N LYS A 396 5.14 -1.73 44.45
CA LYS A 396 4.30 -0.66 45.02
C LYS A 396 3.66 0.25 43.99
N PHE A 397 4.40 0.69 42.98
CA PHE A 397 3.87 1.64 41.98
C PHE A 397 2.66 1.06 41.24
N TYR A 398 2.77 -0.16 40.69
CA TYR A 398 1.68 -0.77 39.94
C TYR A 398 0.47 -1.17 40.79
N GLU A 399 0.69 -1.44 42.08
CA GLU A 399 -0.39 -1.64 43.05
C GLU A 399 -1.16 -0.33 43.28
N LYS A 400 -0.43 0.78 43.41
CA LYS A 400 -0.97 2.11 43.77
C LYS A 400 -1.60 2.86 42.58
N PHE A 401 -0.99 2.80 41.40
CA PHE A 401 -1.36 3.60 40.22
C PHE A 401 -1.92 2.78 39.06
N GLY A 402 -2.01 1.45 39.21
CA GLY A 402 -2.47 0.55 38.17
C GLY A 402 -1.43 0.31 37.08
N LYS A 403 -1.78 -0.57 36.13
CA LYS A 403 -0.96 -0.88 34.96
C LYS A 403 -1.64 -0.36 33.70
N VAL A 404 -0.82 0.02 32.72
CA VAL A 404 -1.30 0.40 31.38
C VAL A 404 -1.88 -0.85 30.68
N THR A 405 -3.07 -0.70 30.10
CA THR A 405 -3.76 -1.73 29.31
C THR A 405 -3.70 -1.41 27.80
N GLU A 406 -3.96 -2.39 26.93
CA GLU A 406 -4.00 -2.12 25.48
C GLU A 406 -5.08 -1.09 25.12
N ASP A 407 -6.25 -1.12 25.78
CA ASP A 407 -7.33 -0.13 25.58
C ASP A 407 -6.88 1.31 25.87
N MET A 408 -5.99 1.49 26.87
CA MET A 408 -5.42 2.81 27.18
C MET A 408 -4.48 3.33 26.09
N LEU A 409 -3.90 2.43 25.28
CA LEU A 409 -2.98 2.78 24.20
C LEU A 409 -3.71 3.06 22.88
N SER A 410 -4.82 2.34 22.65
CA SER A 410 -5.67 2.50 21.46
C SER A 410 -6.52 3.77 21.48
N GLY A 411 -6.75 4.37 22.65
CA GLY A 411 -7.51 5.62 22.78
C GLY A 411 -6.64 6.89 22.76
N ASP A 412 -7.28 8.03 22.48
CA ASP A 412 -6.64 9.35 22.44
C ASP A 412 -6.64 10.08 23.80
N LYS A 413 -7.05 9.37 24.86
CA LYS A 413 -7.16 9.93 26.21
C LYS A 413 -5.80 10.30 26.82
N PHE A 414 -4.74 9.60 26.44
CA PHE A 414 -3.42 9.73 27.07
C PHE A 414 -2.36 10.11 26.03
N VAL A 415 -1.43 10.98 26.44
CA VAL A 415 -0.22 11.28 25.68
C VAL A 415 0.81 10.17 25.92
N LYS A 416 1.19 9.47 24.87
CA LYS A 416 2.03 8.26 24.86
C LYS A 416 3.46 8.63 24.48
N MET A 417 4.40 8.41 25.39
CA MET A 417 5.82 8.74 25.23
C MET A 417 6.68 7.47 25.26
N LYS A 418 7.68 7.35 24.38
CA LYS A 418 8.62 6.23 24.37
C LYS A 418 10.07 6.66 24.35
N PHE A 419 10.86 6.12 25.28
CA PHE A 419 12.31 6.32 25.34
C PHE A 419 13.08 5.20 24.63
N VAL A 420 13.95 5.58 23.69
CA VAL A 420 14.75 4.68 22.83
C VAL A 420 16.23 5.04 22.88
N ARG A 421 17.08 4.07 22.49
CA ARG A 421 18.54 4.20 22.42
C ARG A 421 19.06 3.73 21.07
N ASN A 422 20.18 4.28 20.60
CA ASN A 422 20.83 3.86 19.37
C ASN A 422 21.16 2.35 19.40
N PRO A 423 20.64 1.53 18.45
CA PRO A 423 20.86 0.09 18.41
C PRO A 423 22.33 -0.34 18.43
N TYR A 424 23.24 0.43 17.82
CA TYR A 424 24.66 0.10 17.81
C TYR A 424 25.29 0.24 19.20
N THR A 425 25.02 1.36 19.88
CA THR A 425 25.51 1.56 21.25
C THR A 425 24.83 0.61 22.24
N ARG A 426 23.57 0.26 21.96
CA ARG A 426 22.78 -0.67 22.77
C ARG A 426 23.32 -2.09 22.64
N ALA A 427 23.61 -2.57 21.43
CA ALA A 427 24.15 -3.90 21.20
C ALA A 427 25.46 -4.14 21.98
N VAL A 428 26.39 -3.17 21.97
CA VAL A 428 27.61 -3.24 22.79
C VAL A 428 27.26 -3.24 24.28
N SER A 429 26.37 -2.35 24.73
CA SER A 429 25.92 -2.33 26.13
C SER A 429 25.27 -3.66 26.58
N SER A 430 24.57 -4.33 25.66
CA SER A 430 23.93 -5.62 25.91
C SER A 430 24.92 -6.77 25.91
N TYR A 431 25.94 -6.71 25.06
CA TYR A 431 27.06 -7.66 25.05
C TYR A 431 27.83 -7.66 26.38
N PHE A 432 28.17 -6.48 26.91
CA PHE A 432 28.79 -6.37 28.23
C PHE A 432 27.88 -6.91 29.33
N ALA A 433 26.59 -6.56 29.28
CA ALA A 433 25.64 -7.08 30.24
C ALA A 433 25.58 -8.62 30.20
N ALA A 434 25.52 -9.21 29.00
CA ALA A 434 25.46 -10.67 28.79
C ALA A 434 26.68 -11.41 29.37
N ASN A 435 27.88 -10.82 29.29
CA ASN A 435 29.10 -11.45 29.81
C ASN A 435 29.37 -11.19 31.30
N GLU A 436 28.94 -10.05 31.86
CA GLU A 436 29.21 -9.71 33.27
C GLU A 436 28.09 -10.15 34.21
N ASN A 437 26.92 -9.54 34.02
CA ASN A 437 25.87 -9.48 35.03
C ASN A 437 24.68 -10.39 34.68
N ASN A 438 24.58 -10.80 33.41
CA ASN A 438 23.41 -11.46 32.84
C ASN A 438 23.72 -12.83 32.23
N LYS A 439 24.82 -13.50 32.61
CA LYS A 439 25.19 -14.83 32.10
C LYS A 439 24.05 -15.86 32.24
N GLN A 440 23.26 -15.75 33.30
CA GLN A 440 22.08 -16.58 33.53
C GLN A 440 21.02 -16.53 32.41
N TYR A 441 21.03 -15.50 31.57
CA TYR A 441 20.11 -15.34 30.44
C TYR A 441 20.65 -15.90 29.11
N LEU A 442 21.88 -16.43 29.10
CA LEU A 442 22.50 -17.13 27.96
C LEU A 442 22.25 -18.64 28.04
N LYS A 443 20.99 -19.08 28.20
CA LYS A 443 20.68 -20.48 28.53
C LYS A 443 21.27 -21.48 27.53
N GLY A 444 22.14 -22.38 27.99
CA GLY A 444 22.90 -23.35 27.17
C GLY A 444 24.24 -22.85 26.63
N TYR A 445 24.58 -21.58 26.88
CA TYR A 445 25.79 -20.88 26.45
C TYR A 445 26.46 -20.11 27.60
N GLU A 446 26.04 -20.32 28.85
CA GLU A 446 26.46 -19.54 30.03
C GLU A 446 27.95 -19.72 30.37
N HIS A 447 28.50 -20.88 30.01
CA HIS A 447 29.89 -21.25 30.20
C HIS A 447 30.80 -20.71 29.09
N LEU A 448 30.23 -20.17 28.01
CA LEU A 448 31.02 -19.65 26.91
C LEU A 448 31.56 -18.26 27.23
N ASP A 449 32.81 -18.06 26.86
CA ASP A 449 33.41 -16.76 26.72
C ASP A 449 33.06 -16.22 25.32
N LEU A 450 32.15 -15.25 25.24
CA LEU A 450 31.61 -14.77 23.96
C LEU A 450 32.40 -13.54 23.50
N SER A 451 32.80 -13.53 22.23
CA SER A 451 33.13 -12.28 21.54
C SER A 451 31.85 -11.49 21.21
N PHE A 452 31.99 -10.22 20.86
CA PHE A 452 30.85 -9.41 20.42
C PHE A 452 30.20 -10.00 19.17
N TYR A 453 31.01 -10.50 18.24
CA TYR A 453 30.53 -11.20 17.04
C TYR A 453 29.74 -12.48 17.39
N ASP A 454 30.27 -13.33 18.28
CA ASP A 454 29.59 -14.56 18.72
C ASP A 454 28.22 -14.24 19.34
N PHE A 455 28.18 -13.20 20.18
CA PHE A 455 26.96 -12.71 20.79
C PHE A 455 25.92 -12.29 19.74
N LEU A 456 26.32 -11.49 18.73
CA LEU A 456 25.40 -11.07 17.66
C LEU A 456 24.87 -12.25 16.85
N LEU A 457 25.69 -13.25 16.54
CA LEU A 457 25.23 -14.46 15.84
C LEU A 457 24.19 -15.23 16.65
N LEU A 458 24.40 -15.37 17.97
CA LEU A 458 23.42 -16.02 18.84
C LEU A 458 22.09 -15.26 18.87
N VAL A 459 22.13 -13.92 18.85
CA VAL A 459 20.92 -13.08 18.76
C VAL A 459 20.24 -13.25 17.39
N LYS A 460 20.98 -13.16 16.28
CA LYS A 460 20.44 -13.32 14.90
C LYS A 460 19.78 -14.67 14.69
N GLN A 461 20.42 -15.74 15.16
CA GLN A 461 19.90 -17.11 15.08
C GLN A 461 18.78 -17.39 16.09
N LYS A 462 18.39 -16.40 16.91
CA LYS A 462 17.41 -16.54 17.99
C LYS A 462 17.74 -17.64 19.00
N LYS A 463 19.03 -17.98 19.14
CA LYS A 463 19.54 -18.95 20.12
C LYS A 463 19.51 -18.40 21.54
N ILE A 464 19.62 -17.07 21.69
CA ILE A 464 19.43 -16.36 22.95
C ILE A 464 18.34 -15.30 22.79
N VAL A 465 17.35 -15.30 23.70
CA VAL A 465 16.18 -14.40 23.62
C VAL A 465 16.01 -13.69 24.96
N ASN A 466 16.18 -12.37 24.97
CA ASN A 466 16.02 -11.54 26.17
C ASN A 466 15.69 -10.08 25.82
N ASP A 467 15.02 -9.41 26.74
CA ASP A 467 14.56 -8.02 26.61
C ASP A 467 15.70 -7.01 26.50
N HIS A 468 16.84 -7.32 27.11
CA HIS A 468 18.04 -6.49 27.08
C HIS A 468 18.73 -6.46 25.71
N TRP A 469 18.48 -7.42 24.81
CA TRP A 469 19.12 -7.47 23.48
C TRP A 469 18.20 -7.81 22.31
N ARG A 470 16.90 -8.06 22.53
CA ARG A 470 15.89 -8.07 21.46
C ARG A 470 15.67 -6.66 20.88
N THR A 471 14.93 -6.57 19.78
CA THR A 471 14.50 -5.30 19.17
C THR A 471 13.74 -4.40 20.17
N GLN A 472 13.95 -3.10 20.05
CA GLN A 472 13.27 -2.06 20.81
C GLN A 472 11.83 -1.88 20.34
N TYR A 473 11.59 -2.07 19.04
CA TYR A 473 10.26 -2.17 18.47
C TYR A 473 9.57 -3.43 18.98
N GLN A 474 8.39 -3.24 19.54
CA GLN A 474 7.47 -4.26 20.01
C GLN A 474 6.30 -4.37 19.05
N GLU A 475 5.82 -5.59 18.79
CA GLU A 475 4.73 -5.85 17.84
C GLU A 475 3.48 -5.01 18.09
N ILE A 476 3.20 -4.69 19.35
CA ILE A 476 2.05 -3.88 19.74
C ILE A 476 2.09 -2.44 19.23
N GLU A 477 3.26 -1.92 18.90
CA GLU A 477 3.45 -0.62 18.24
C GLU A 477 2.95 -0.62 16.78
N SER A 478 2.44 -1.74 16.28
CA SER A 478 1.71 -1.77 15.00
C SER A 478 0.22 -1.47 15.16
N ARG A 479 -0.27 -1.37 16.41
CA ARG A 479 -1.70 -1.21 16.75
C ARG A 479 -2.03 0.19 17.28
N PHE A 480 -1.01 0.96 17.65
CA PHE A 480 -1.13 2.34 18.13
C PHE A 480 0.18 3.09 17.88
N ASN A 481 0.13 4.42 17.90
CA ASN A 481 1.30 5.28 17.75
C ASN A 481 1.67 5.95 19.10
N PHE A 482 2.98 6.17 19.31
CA PHE A 482 3.44 7.07 20.37
C PHE A 482 3.41 8.51 19.86
N ASP A 483 2.95 9.42 20.71
CA ASP A 483 2.93 10.87 20.45
C ASP A 483 4.33 11.49 20.54
N GLU A 484 5.23 10.86 21.32
CA GLU A 484 6.62 11.30 21.49
C GLU A 484 7.60 10.13 21.46
N ILE A 485 8.65 10.24 20.63
CA ILE A 485 9.81 9.34 20.64
C ILE A 485 11.02 10.11 21.17
N ILE A 486 11.55 9.71 22.32
CA ILE A 486 12.62 10.38 23.04
C ILE A 486 13.92 9.58 22.91
N LYS A 487 14.94 10.19 22.28
CA LYS A 487 16.27 9.59 22.14
C LYS A 487 17.14 9.92 23.35
N ILE A 488 17.56 8.92 24.11
CA ILE A 488 18.28 9.14 25.37
C ILE A 488 19.68 9.76 25.20
N GLU A 489 20.23 9.74 23.99
CA GLU A 489 21.50 10.38 23.67
C GLU A 489 21.47 11.90 23.88
N ASN A 490 20.28 12.52 23.78
CA ASN A 490 20.06 13.96 23.92
C ASN A 490 19.11 14.29 25.09
N ILE A 491 19.12 13.46 26.14
CA ILE A 491 18.11 13.51 27.21
C ILE A 491 17.98 14.90 27.86
N GLU A 492 19.06 15.66 28.02
CA GLU A 492 19.03 17.01 28.58
C GLU A 492 18.22 18.00 27.72
N GLN A 493 18.35 17.91 26.40
CA GLN A 493 17.62 18.77 25.46
C GLN A 493 16.15 18.34 25.36
N GLU A 494 15.91 17.02 25.31
CA GLU A 494 14.55 16.47 25.26
C GLU A 494 13.75 16.80 26.53
N VAL A 495 14.38 16.78 27.71
CA VAL A 495 13.73 17.19 28.96
C VAL A 495 13.28 18.65 28.91
N LYS A 496 14.12 19.57 28.41
CA LYS A 496 13.75 20.98 28.24
C LYS A 496 12.56 21.13 27.29
N ARG A 497 12.58 20.40 26.17
CA ARG A 497 11.51 20.41 25.16
C ARG A 497 10.19 19.90 25.74
N LEU A 498 10.20 18.77 26.47
CA LEU A 498 9.01 18.19 27.07
C LEU A 498 8.41 19.08 28.17
N ASN A 499 9.25 19.71 29.00
CA ASN A 499 8.80 20.66 30.01
C ASN A 499 8.07 21.85 29.38
N GLN A 500 8.61 22.40 28.30
CA GLN A 500 7.97 23.51 27.57
C GLN A 500 6.67 23.08 26.87
N LYS A 501 6.67 21.94 26.18
CA LYS A 501 5.52 21.47 25.39
C LYS A 501 4.33 21.05 26.26
N TYR A 502 4.58 20.35 27.36
CA TYR A 502 3.53 19.74 28.19
C TYR A 502 3.38 20.41 29.56
N SER A 503 4.05 21.54 29.80
CA SER A 503 4.08 22.21 31.12
C SER A 503 4.48 21.27 32.27
N LEU A 504 5.45 20.39 32.00
CA LEU A 504 6.01 19.46 32.98
C LEU A 504 7.18 20.09 33.75
N ASN A 505 7.53 19.52 34.91
CA ASN A 505 8.72 19.86 35.69
C ASN A 505 9.66 18.64 35.81
N LEU A 506 10.02 18.03 34.69
CA LEU A 506 10.96 16.91 34.64
C LEU A 506 12.36 17.38 35.05
N GLN A 507 12.96 16.69 36.02
CA GLN A 507 14.34 16.92 36.49
C GLN A 507 15.21 15.69 36.33
N LEU A 508 16.46 15.88 35.89
CA LEU A 508 17.43 14.81 35.71
C LEU A 508 18.08 14.45 37.04
N HIS A 509 17.66 13.33 37.62
CA HIS A 509 18.20 12.77 38.86
C HIS A 509 19.38 11.84 38.57
N THR A 510 20.57 12.42 38.37
CA THR A 510 21.79 11.67 38.04
C THR A 510 22.41 11.01 39.26
N HIS A 511 22.07 9.73 39.49
CA HIS A 511 22.84 8.87 40.39
C HIS A 511 22.86 7.45 39.84
N SER A 512 23.94 7.08 39.15
CA SER A 512 24.39 5.69 39.10
C SER A 512 25.91 5.60 38.94
N SER A 513 26.51 4.79 39.80
CA SER A 513 27.94 4.54 39.98
C SER A 513 28.55 3.54 38.97
N HIS A 514 27.85 3.25 37.87
CA HIS A 514 28.25 2.20 36.90
C HIS A 514 28.78 2.74 35.56
N HIS A 515 29.17 4.01 35.50
CA HIS A 515 29.84 4.55 34.32
C HIS A 515 31.33 4.22 34.36
N HIS A 516 31.71 3.10 33.74
CA HIS A 516 33.09 2.89 33.31
C HIS A 516 33.51 4.06 32.42
N LYS A 517 34.71 4.60 32.65
CA LYS A 517 35.26 5.67 31.80
C LYS A 517 35.49 5.10 30.39
N LYS A 518 35.09 5.83 29.35
CA LYS A 518 35.36 5.43 27.96
C LYS A 518 36.82 5.73 27.63
N ASP A 519 37.56 4.74 27.15
CA ASP A 519 38.90 4.97 26.62
C ASP A 519 38.81 5.35 25.14
N LYS A 520 39.05 6.63 24.83
CA LYS A 520 39.00 7.18 23.48
C LYS A 520 40.27 6.94 22.66
N ASN A 521 41.33 6.37 23.27
CA ASN A 521 42.68 6.35 22.67
C ASN A 521 43.11 5.01 22.06
N LYS A 522 42.27 3.96 22.08
CA LYS A 522 42.54 2.69 21.37
C LYS A 522 41.81 2.68 20.03
N SER A 523 42.51 2.49 18.91
CA SER A 523 41.94 2.36 17.55
C SER A 523 41.79 0.90 17.10
N GLU A 524 42.09 -0.06 17.97
CA GLU A 524 42.07 -1.49 17.63
C GLU A 524 40.64 -2.04 17.61
N PHE A 525 40.28 -2.78 16.56
CA PHE A 525 39.03 -3.53 16.49
C PHE A 525 39.05 -4.71 17.46
N VAL A 526 38.06 -4.75 18.36
CA VAL A 526 37.96 -5.74 19.44
C VAL A 526 36.73 -6.65 19.31
N GLY A 527 35.91 -6.51 18.27
CA GLY A 527 34.65 -7.24 18.12
C GLY A 527 34.77 -8.78 18.04
N ARG A 528 35.96 -9.29 17.72
CA ARG A 528 36.29 -10.73 17.67
C ARG A 528 37.00 -11.25 18.91
N LYS A 529 37.54 -10.36 19.75
CA LYS A 529 38.22 -10.76 20.99
C LYS A 529 37.20 -11.36 21.93
N LYS A 530 37.60 -12.43 22.62
CA LYS A 530 36.80 -13.03 23.68
C LYS A 530 36.65 -12.04 24.83
N TYR A 531 35.59 -12.16 25.62
CA TYR A 531 35.33 -11.17 26.67
C TYR A 531 36.48 -11.14 27.70
N SER A 532 37.08 -12.29 28.02
CA SER A 532 38.27 -12.35 28.90
C SER A 532 39.54 -11.70 28.33
N GLU A 533 39.61 -11.51 27.01
CA GLU A 533 40.73 -10.86 26.31
C GLU A 533 40.57 -9.33 26.23
N LEU A 534 39.39 -8.80 26.59
CA LEU A 534 39.17 -7.37 26.74
C LEU A 534 39.76 -6.96 28.10
N GLU A 535 40.95 -6.35 28.12
CA GLU A 535 41.62 -5.87 29.34
C GLU A 535 40.83 -4.74 30.06
N ILE A 536 39.70 -5.05 30.68
CA ILE A 536 38.75 -4.10 31.29
C ILE A 536 39.24 -3.71 32.69
N SER A 537 40.21 -2.79 32.77
CA SER A 537 40.73 -2.21 34.02
C SER A 537 40.01 -0.92 34.43
N GLY A 538 38.68 -0.95 34.42
CA GLY A 538 37.83 0.20 34.78
C GLY A 538 37.49 1.16 33.63
N THR A 539 38.14 0.99 32.48
CA THR A 539 37.82 1.67 31.21
C THR A 539 37.37 0.68 30.14
N ILE A 540 36.26 0.96 29.47
CA ILE A 540 35.71 0.12 28.38
C ILE A 540 36.07 0.77 27.03
N PRO A 541 36.42 -0.02 25.99
CA PRO A 541 36.66 0.51 24.64
C PRO A 541 35.44 1.27 24.10
N ASP A 542 35.66 2.29 23.27
CA ASP A 542 34.55 2.96 22.58
C ASP A 542 33.70 1.96 21.78
N TYR A 543 32.38 2.16 21.72
CA TYR A 543 31.49 1.22 21.04
C TYR A 543 31.91 1.00 19.58
N ARG A 544 32.50 2.02 18.93
CA ARG A 544 32.97 1.94 17.54
C ARG A 544 34.04 0.86 17.35
N ASN A 545 34.84 0.57 18.37
CA ASN A 545 35.90 -0.44 18.31
C ASN A 545 35.36 -1.87 18.26
N PHE A 546 34.07 -2.07 18.54
CA PHE A 546 33.42 -3.38 18.43
C PHE A 546 32.92 -3.68 17.01
N TYR A 547 33.05 -2.75 16.07
CA TYR A 547 32.42 -2.83 14.75
C TYR A 547 33.40 -2.89 13.58
N ASP A 548 33.37 -4.01 12.87
CA ASP A 548 33.80 -4.20 11.48
C ASP A 548 32.56 -4.19 10.55
N ASP A 549 32.74 -4.32 9.24
CA ASP A 549 31.62 -4.29 8.30
C ASP A 549 30.62 -5.45 8.52
N GLU A 550 31.11 -6.61 8.97
CA GLU A 550 30.27 -7.79 9.22
C GLU A 550 29.41 -7.63 10.48
N THR A 551 29.98 -7.15 11.59
CA THR A 551 29.24 -6.87 12.83
C THR A 551 28.28 -5.68 12.67
N LYS A 552 28.62 -4.69 11.83
CA LYS A 552 27.66 -3.63 11.43
C LYS A 552 26.47 -4.21 10.68
N LEU A 553 26.71 -5.11 9.72
CA LEU A 553 25.66 -5.80 8.98
C LEU A 553 24.78 -6.64 9.92
N LEU A 554 25.39 -7.42 10.82
CA LEU A 554 24.66 -8.22 11.80
C LEU A 554 23.74 -7.36 12.67
N VAL A 555 24.21 -6.22 13.18
CA VAL A 555 23.36 -5.29 13.96
C VAL A 555 22.27 -4.66 13.08
N SER A 556 22.58 -4.38 11.81
CA SER A 556 21.61 -3.85 10.85
C SER A 556 20.48 -4.84 10.56
N GLU A 557 20.77 -6.14 10.47
CA GLU A 557 19.78 -7.19 10.26
C GLU A 557 19.00 -7.50 11.54
N ILE A 558 19.69 -7.62 12.70
CA ILE A 558 19.05 -7.95 13.99
C ILE A 558 18.08 -6.85 14.40
N TYR A 559 18.48 -5.59 14.22
CA TYR A 559 17.73 -4.41 14.67
C TYR A 559 17.17 -3.59 13.51
N GLU A 560 16.95 -4.20 12.34
CA GLU A 560 16.46 -3.53 11.12
C GLU A 560 15.23 -2.67 11.41
N LYS A 561 14.27 -3.24 12.16
CA LYS A 561 13.03 -2.55 12.52
C LYS A 561 13.29 -1.37 13.46
N ASP A 562 14.23 -1.47 14.40
CA ASP A 562 14.56 -0.37 15.31
C ASP A 562 15.25 0.78 14.56
N LEU A 563 16.18 0.44 13.66
CA LEU A 563 16.91 1.41 12.85
C LEU A 563 15.96 2.17 11.93
N LYS A 564 15.03 1.47 11.28
CA LYS A 564 13.99 2.06 10.43
C LYS A 564 12.97 2.88 11.22
N THR A 565 12.40 2.31 12.29
CA THR A 565 11.33 2.98 13.04
C THR A 565 11.83 4.19 13.83
N TYR A 566 13.00 4.11 14.48
CA TYR A 566 13.49 5.20 15.35
C TYR A 566 14.58 6.08 14.70
N LYS A 567 14.86 5.86 13.41
CA LYS A 567 15.81 6.65 12.60
C LYS A 567 17.20 6.76 13.27
N TYR A 568 17.85 5.63 13.48
CA TYR A 568 19.20 5.57 14.05
C TYR A 568 20.25 5.19 12.99
N THR A 569 21.42 5.80 13.09
CA THR A 569 22.62 5.52 12.27
C THR A 569 23.79 5.13 13.16
N PHE A 570 24.90 4.66 12.57
CA PHE A 570 26.06 4.17 13.31
C PHE A 570 26.80 5.27 14.10
N ASP A 571 27.00 6.45 13.53
CA ASP A 571 27.83 7.52 14.11
C ASP A 571 27.04 8.47 15.02
N LEU A 572 27.39 8.53 16.30
CA LEU A 572 26.77 9.44 17.28
C LEU A 572 27.14 10.92 17.09
N GLU A 573 28.37 11.23 16.68
CA GLU A 573 28.85 12.62 16.52
C GLU A 573 28.25 13.28 15.27
N LYS A 574 28.07 12.52 14.18
CA LYS A 574 27.28 12.94 13.02
C LYS A 574 25.81 13.19 13.35
N ASN A 575 25.25 12.63 14.42
CA ASN A 575 23.89 12.95 14.87
C ASN A 575 23.82 14.29 15.62
N GLN A 576 24.84 14.68 16.37
CA GLN A 576 24.85 16.00 17.06
C GLN A 576 25.26 17.12 16.10
N GLU A 577 26.16 16.84 15.16
CA GLU A 577 26.45 17.73 14.03
C GLU A 577 25.31 17.75 13.03
N ARG A 578 24.59 16.64 12.76
CA ARG A 578 23.30 16.68 12.03
C ARG A 578 22.26 17.45 12.80
N ILE A 579 22.11 17.35 14.11
CA ILE A 579 21.06 18.09 14.85
C ILE A 579 21.41 19.57 15.00
N LYS A 580 22.70 19.93 15.14
CA LYS A 580 23.14 21.34 15.11
C LYS A 580 23.13 21.89 13.68
N ALA A 581 23.57 21.13 12.68
CA ALA A 581 23.40 21.48 11.28
C ALA A 581 21.91 21.61 11.01
N GLU A 582 21.06 20.61 11.24
CA GLU A 582 19.59 20.66 11.14
C GLU A 582 18.94 21.77 11.95
N ASN A 583 19.48 22.26 13.08
CA ASN A 583 18.91 23.41 13.78
C ASN A 583 19.38 24.76 13.21
N THR A 584 20.59 24.83 12.64
CA THR A 584 21.12 26.04 11.98
C THR A 584 20.75 26.10 10.49
N ASP A 585 20.49 24.94 9.89
CA ASP A 585 19.85 24.68 8.60
C ASP A 585 18.33 24.65 8.76
N LYS A 586 17.69 24.39 9.91
CA LYS A 586 16.22 24.54 10.02
C LYS A 586 15.81 26.00 9.87
N ASP A 587 16.66 26.92 10.32
CA ASP A 587 16.44 28.35 10.13
C ASP A 587 16.78 28.80 8.69
N LYS A 588 17.42 27.95 7.85
CA LYS A 588 17.71 28.21 6.42
C LYS A 588 16.99 27.30 5.41
N LYS A 589 16.49 26.14 5.86
CA LYS A 589 15.75 25.06 5.18
C LYS A 589 14.40 24.88 5.88
N MET A 590 13.67 25.98 6.11
CA MET A 590 12.21 25.95 5.98
C MET A 590 11.87 25.67 4.49
N LYS A 591 12.26 24.49 3.97
CA LYS A 591 11.89 24.05 2.64
C LYS A 591 10.44 23.56 2.70
N HIS A 592 9.65 24.07 1.77
CA HIS A 592 8.20 24.05 1.71
C HIS A 592 7.64 22.62 1.63
N ASN A 593 7.32 21.98 2.76
CA ASN A 593 6.53 20.74 2.79
C ASN A 593 5.09 21.03 2.33
N ILE A 594 4.87 21.26 1.03
CA ILE A 594 3.53 21.41 0.45
C ILE A 594 3.08 20.02 0.01
N ASN A 595 2.20 19.42 0.82
CA ASN A 595 1.51 18.18 0.48
C ASN A 595 0.07 18.54 0.20
N TYR A 596 -0.34 18.47 -1.06
CA TYR A 596 -1.65 18.92 -1.47
C TYR A 596 -2.51 17.84 -2.13
N ILE A 597 -3.82 18.04 -2.02
CA ILE A 597 -4.84 17.34 -2.80
C ILE A 597 -5.54 18.33 -3.73
N THR A 598 -6.02 17.87 -4.87
CA THR A 598 -6.90 18.67 -5.72
C THR A 598 -8.36 18.40 -5.40
N ILE A 599 -9.17 19.46 -5.44
CA ILE A 599 -10.63 19.38 -5.42
C ILE A 599 -11.17 20.32 -6.48
N TRP A 600 -11.66 19.75 -7.58
CA TRP A 600 -12.16 20.53 -8.70
C TRP A 600 -13.60 21.01 -8.47
N GLU A 601 -13.98 22.13 -9.08
CA GLU A 601 -15.29 22.79 -9.02
C GLU A 601 -16.46 21.79 -9.14
N ASN A 602 -16.33 20.80 -10.00
CA ASN A 602 -17.37 19.81 -10.28
C ASN A 602 -17.45 18.69 -9.23
N GLU A 603 -16.40 18.48 -8.44
CA GLU A 603 -16.28 17.41 -7.46
C GLU A 603 -16.81 17.81 -6.08
N TRP A 604 -16.90 19.11 -5.78
CA TRP A 604 -17.37 19.63 -4.49
C TRP A 604 -18.76 19.17 -4.07
N ASN A 605 -19.64 18.85 -5.02
CA ASN A 605 -20.98 18.33 -4.75
C ASN A 605 -21.02 16.81 -4.59
N SER A 606 -19.87 16.15 -4.57
CA SER A 606 -19.77 14.71 -4.32
C SER A 606 -20.24 14.40 -2.91
N VAL A 607 -21.07 13.36 -2.75
CA VAL A 607 -21.53 12.87 -1.44
C VAL A 607 -20.39 12.40 -0.54
N TYR A 608 -19.19 12.26 -1.09
CA TYR A 608 -17.98 11.83 -0.38
C TYR A 608 -17.07 13.00 0.03
N ALA A 609 -17.38 14.24 -0.33
CA ALA A 609 -16.50 15.39 -0.12
C ALA A 609 -16.14 15.57 1.37
N ASP A 610 -17.13 15.52 2.27
CA ASP A 610 -16.91 15.70 3.71
C ASP A 610 -16.12 14.55 4.34
N GLU A 611 -16.47 13.31 4.00
CA GLU A 611 -15.73 12.12 4.44
C GLU A 611 -14.26 12.18 3.98
N PHE A 612 -14.05 12.61 2.74
CA PHE A 612 -12.73 12.73 2.13
C PHE A 612 -11.90 13.85 2.79
N LEU A 613 -12.50 15.02 3.03
CA LEU A 613 -11.84 16.15 3.70
C LEU A 613 -11.40 15.79 5.13
N ILE A 614 -12.25 15.09 5.89
CA ILE A 614 -11.92 14.62 7.24
C ILE A 614 -10.73 13.65 7.20
N LYS A 615 -10.69 12.73 6.22
CA LYS A 615 -9.57 11.79 6.08
C LYS A 615 -8.28 12.51 5.67
N ALA A 616 -8.37 13.44 4.71
CA ALA A 616 -7.24 14.23 4.27
C ALA A 616 -6.66 15.08 5.42
N ALA A 617 -7.52 15.68 6.26
CA ALA A 617 -7.11 16.51 7.39
C ALA A 617 -6.39 15.71 8.48
N ASN A 618 -6.69 14.41 8.58
CA ASN A 618 -6.03 13.48 9.52
C ASN A 618 -4.79 12.79 8.91
N SER A 619 -4.26 13.30 7.80
CA SER A 619 -3.09 12.77 7.09
C SER A 619 -1.95 13.80 6.98
N ASP A 620 -0.90 13.51 6.21
CA ASP A 620 0.21 14.45 5.96
C ASP A 620 -0.14 15.57 4.97
N ILE A 621 -1.37 15.62 4.46
CA ILE A 621 -1.88 16.67 3.57
C ILE A 621 -2.15 17.95 4.37
N ASN A 622 -1.63 19.06 3.88
CA ASN A 622 -1.76 20.36 4.54
C ASN A 622 -2.29 21.47 3.64
N THR A 623 -2.42 21.21 2.34
CA THR A 623 -2.83 22.21 1.35
C THR A 623 -3.91 21.62 0.43
N VAL A 624 -4.85 22.44 -0.01
CA VAL A 624 -5.84 22.04 -1.03
C VAL A 624 -5.73 22.97 -2.24
N ALA A 625 -5.55 22.36 -3.41
CA ALA A 625 -5.61 23.05 -4.69
C ALA A 625 -7.03 22.96 -5.27
N PHE A 626 -7.57 24.07 -5.75
CA PHE A 626 -8.91 24.14 -6.32
C PHE A 626 -8.98 25.19 -7.43
N ASP A 627 -9.89 25.01 -8.38
CA ASP A 627 -10.02 25.88 -9.55
C ASP A 627 -11.12 26.95 -9.40
N MET A 628 -10.85 28.14 -9.95
CA MET A 628 -11.78 29.25 -10.09
C MET A 628 -12.05 29.48 -11.59
N ARG A 629 -13.13 28.89 -12.11
CA ARG A 629 -13.44 28.91 -13.55
C ARG A 629 -14.09 30.21 -13.99
N TRP A 630 -13.56 30.88 -15.00
CA TRP A 630 -14.04 32.20 -15.41
C TRP A 630 -15.55 32.25 -15.72
N HIS A 631 -16.08 31.36 -16.57
CA HIS A 631 -17.52 31.32 -16.90
C HIS A 631 -18.47 31.07 -15.71
N LYS A 632 -17.98 30.55 -14.58
CA LYS A 632 -18.78 30.36 -13.36
C LYS A 632 -18.84 31.62 -12.51
N HIS A 633 -17.73 32.36 -12.48
CA HIS A 633 -17.57 33.54 -11.63
C HIS A 633 -17.97 34.82 -12.34
N GLU A 634 -17.99 34.85 -13.68
CA GLU A 634 -18.46 35.99 -14.48
C GLU A 634 -19.45 35.52 -15.57
N THR A 635 -20.69 35.25 -15.16
CA THR A 635 -21.73 34.76 -16.06
C THR A 635 -22.12 35.79 -17.13
N ASN A 636 -22.05 37.07 -16.79
CA ASN A 636 -22.27 38.21 -17.66
C ASN A 636 -21.17 39.24 -17.43
N GLU A 637 -20.82 40.02 -18.47
CA GLU A 637 -19.77 41.02 -18.39
C GLU A 637 -19.93 41.95 -17.16
N GLY A 638 -18.93 41.95 -16.30
CA GLY A 638 -18.87 42.77 -15.08
C GLY A 638 -19.68 42.25 -13.89
N ASN A 639 -20.44 41.17 -14.03
CA ASN A 639 -21.20 40.57 -12.92
C ASN A 639 -20.43 39.40 -12.30
N PHE A 640 -19.68 39.69 -11.24
CA PHE A 640 -18.85 38.72 -10.54
C PHE A 640 -19.54 38.12 -9.31
N ASP A 641 -19.51 36.79 -9.18
CA ASP A 641 -19.96 36.06 -7.99
C ASP A 641 -18.89 35.08 -7.52
N PHE A 642 -18.41 35.28 -6.29
CA PHE A 642 -17.40 34.45 -5.63
C PHE A 642 -17.92 33.80 -4.34
N SER A 643 -19.21 33.96 -4.03
CA SER A 643 -19.81 33.52 -2.76
C SER A 643 -19.54 32.04 -2.48
N HIS A 644 -19.69 31.21 -3.50
CA HIS A 644 -19.44 29.77 -3.40
C HIS A 644 -17.97 29.41 -3.21
N THR A 645 -17.04 30.15 -3.83
CA THR A 645 -15.60 29.98 -3.61
C THR A 645 -15.24 30.32 -2.17
N GLN A 646 -15.77 31.43 -1.67
CA GLN A 646 -15.50 31.90 -0.31
C GLN A 646 -16.02 30.92 0.74
N ASP A 647 -17.25 30.40 0.57
CA ASP A 647 -17.80 29.33 1.44
C ASP A 647 -16.91 28.08 1.48
N ARG A 648 -16.36 27.69 0.32
CA ARG A 648 -15.41 26.57 0.25
C ARG A 648 -14.07 26.88 0.91
N CYS A 649 -13.55 28.09 0.71
CA CYS A 649 -12.32 28.55 1.39
C CYS A 649 -12.49 28.48 2.92
N ASP A 650 -13.59 29.02 3.44
CA ASP A 650 -13.93 28.97 4.86
C ASP A 650 -13.92 27.53 5.37
N LYS A 651 -14.64 26.64 4.68
CA LYS A 651 -14.73 25.22 5.03
C LYS A 651 -13.37 24.51 5.02
N LEU A 652 -12.51 24.82 4.05
CA LEU A 652 -11.16 24.23 3.97
C LEU A 652 -10.26 24.71 5.13
N ILE A 653 -10.33 25.99 5.46
CA ILE A 653 -9.57 26.59 6.56
C ILE A 653 -10.05 26.04 7.91
N GLU A 654 -11.36 25.84 8.09
CA GLU A 654 -11.93 25.19 9.28
C GLU A 654 -11.36 23.79 9.52
N HIS A 655 -11.02 23.07 8.45
CA HIS A 655 -10.38 21.74 8.51
C HIS A 655 -8.84 21.82 8.61
N GLY A 656 -8.27 23.02 8.71
CA GLY A 656 -6.84 23.25 8.92
C GLY A 656 -5.98 23.26 7.65
N PHE A 657 -6.59 23.35 6.47
CA PHE A 657 -5.84 23.37 5.20
C PHE A 657 -5.40 24.79 4.82
N LYS A 658 -4.21 24.88 4.21
CA LYS A 658 -3.80 26.02 3.39
C LYS A 658 -4.42 25.91 2.00
N LEU A 659 -4.53 27.04 1.32
CA LEU A 659 -5.22 27.19 0.04
C LEU A 659 -4.20 27.36 -1.08
N MET A 660 -4.43 26.69 -2.22
CA MET A 660 -3.60 26.84 -3.42
C MET A 660 -4.50 27.05 -4.66
N PRO A 661 -5.06 28.26 -4.83
CA PRO A 661 -6.05 28.52 -5.88
C PRO A 661 -5.45 28.45 -7.30
N LEU A 662 -6.25 28.00 -8.24
CA LEU A 662 -5.96 27.97 -9.68
C LEU A 662 -7.02 28.79 -10.45
N ILE A 663 -6.63 29.93 -11.00
CA ILE A 663 -7.53 30.79 -11.78
C ILE A 663 -7.58 30.27 -13.22
N SER A 664 -8.72 29.70 -13.63
CA SER A 664 -8.84 29.05 -14.93
C SER A 664 -9.43 29.99 -15.99
N ILE A 665 -8.54 30.53 -16.83
CA ILE A 665 -8.86 31.35 -18.01
C ILE A 665 -9.38 30.46 -19.16
N PHE A 666 -8.91 29.22 -19.20
CA PHE A 666 -9.35 28.20 -20.16
C PHE A 666 -10.87 28.11 -20.30
N TYR A 667 -11.57 28.17 -19.16
CA TYR A 667 -13.02 28.14 -19.12
C TYR A 667 -13.65 29.53 -19.30
N CYS A 668 -13.40 30.14 -20.46
CA CYS A 668 -13.85 31.47 -20.83
C CYS A 668 -15.40 31.59 -20.93
N PRO A 669 -16.01 32.68 -20.45
CA PRO A 669 -17.46 32.91 -20.57
C PRO A 669 -17.95 33.08 -22.02
N ASN A 670 -19.17 32.64 -22.31
CA ASN A 670 -19.79 32.79 -23.63
C ASN A 670 -19.85 34.25 -24.12
N TRP A 671 -20.13 35.20 -23.22
CA TRP A 671 -20.22 36.62 -23.57
C TRP A 671 -18.89 37.17 -24.14
N VAL A 672 -17.74 36.64 -23.69
CA VAL A 672 -16.43 37.04 -24.21
C VAL A 672 -16.29 36.61 -25.67
N HIS A 673 -16.71 35.39 -25.99
CA HIS A 673 -16.69 34.89 -27.37
C HIS A 673 -17.68 35.59 -28.29
N GLU A 674 -18.84 35.99 -27.75
CA GLU A 674 -19.85 36.76 -28.49
C GLU A 674 -19.36 38.18 -28.79
N LYS A 675 -18.69 38.81 -27.82
CA LYS A 675 -18.17 40.18 -27.93
C LYS A 675 -16.86 40.28 -28.72
N TYR A 676 -16.00 39.26 -28.60
CA TYR A 676 -14.70 39.19 -29.25
C TYR A 676 -14.56 37.87 -30.03
N PRO A 677 -15.20 37.71 -31.19
CA PRO A 677 -15.14 36.45 -31.94
C PRO A 677 -13.72 36.00 -32.31
N ASP A 678 -12.82 36.97 -32.55
CA ASP A 678 -11.40 36.73 -32.89
C ASP A 678 -10.54 36.26 -31.69
N ILE A 679 -11.11 36.24 -30.47
CA ILE A 679 -10.43 35.70 -29.29
C ILE A 679 -10.37 34.16 -29.31
N VAL A 680 -11.19 33.51 -30.14
CA VAL A 680 -11.24 32.06 -30.23
C VAL A 680 -9.96 31.56 -30.88
N GLU A 681 -9.22 30.72 -30.18
CA GLU A 681 -8.05 30.03 -30.74
C GLU A 681 -8.52 29.00 -31.79
N LEU A 682 -8.00 29.09 -33.01
CA LEU A 682 -8.43 28.26 -34.14
C LEU A 682 -7.39 27.22 -34.51
N ASN A 683 -7.78 25.95 -34.64
CA ASN A 683 -6.87 24.95 -35.19
C ASN A 683 -6.68 25.08 -36.71
N GLU A 684 -5.74 24.31 -37.25
CA GLU A 684 -5.35 24.30 -38.67
C GLU A 684 -6.51 23.99 -39.65
N THR A 685 -7.56 23.30 -39.19
CA THR A 685 -8.77 23.02 -39.99
C THR A 685 -9.87 24.07 -39.84
N PHE A 686 -9.60 25.18 -39.15
CA PHE A 686 -10.57 26.24 -38.84
C PHE A 686 -11.83 25.75 -38.10
N GLY A 687 -11.77 24.57 -37.47
CA GLY A 687 -12.89 23.94 -36.78
C GLY A 687 -12.83 24.17 -35.27
N ALA A 688 -13.96 24.51 -34.65
CA ALA A 688 -14.06 24.57 -33.19
C ALA A 688 -13.65 23.24 -32.53
N ILE A 689 -13.03 23.36 -31.37
CA ILE A 689 -12.52 22.28 -30.52
C ILE A 689 -13.60 21.22 -30.23
N GLY A 690 -13.26 19.95 -30.45
CA GLY A 690 -14.16 18.78 -30.30
C GLY A 690 -14.63 18.44 -28.87
N SER A 691 -14.35 19.29 -27.87
CA SER A 691 -14.78 19.11 -26.47
C SER A 691 -15.87 20.10 -26.02
N GLY A 692 -16.44 20.88 -26.93
CA GLY A 692 -17.52 21.83 -26.63
C GLY A 692 -17.08 23.14 -25.95
N HIS A 693 -15.77 23.35 -25.76
CA HIS A 693 -15.20 24.56 -25.16
C HIS A 693 -14.45 25.39 -26.22
N LYS A 694 -14.57 26.72 -26.21
CA LYS A 694 -13.85 27.63 -27.12
C LYS A 694 -12.63 28.22 -26.40
N GLY A 695 -11.41 27.92 -26.85
CA GLY A 695 -10.18 28.41 -26.21
C GLY A 695 -9.98 29.91 -26.33
N VAL A 696 -9.07 30.45 -25.50
CA VAL A 696 -8.66 31.86 -25.54
C VAL A 696 -7.30 31.98 -26.25
N SER A 697 -7.27 32.68 -27.38
CA SER A 697 -6.07 32.90 -28.17
C SER A 697 -5.00 33.64 -27.36
N SER A 698 -3.77 33.10 -27.33
CA SER A 698 -2.60 33.79 -26.80
C SER A 698 -2.09 34.92 -27.73
N ALA A 699 -2.54 34.93 -28.98
CA ALA A 699 -2.16 35.90 -29.98
C ALA A 699 -3.12 37.10 -30.07
N TYR A 700 -4.35 37.01 -29.60
CA TYR A 700 -5.29 38.13 -29.66
C TYR A 700 -4.96 39.21 -28.62
N GLU A 701 -5.04 40.49 -29.01
CA GLU A 701 -4.58 41.61 -28.18
C GLU A 701 -5.43 41.85 -26.92
N LYS A 702 -6.72 41.48 -26.93
CA LYS A 702 -7.62 41.63 -25.78
C LYS A 702 -7.54 40.48 -24.78
N SER A 703 -6.91 39.37 -25.14
CA SER A 703 -6.90 38.17 -24.29
C SER A 703 -6.25 38.43 -22.95
N LEU A 704 -5.02 38.96 -22.94
CA LEU A 704 -4.31 39.25 -21.70
C LEU A 704 -5.04 40.31 -20.85
N PRO A 705 -5.44 41.49 -21.38
CA PRO A 705 -6.21 42.47 -20.60
C PRO A 705 -7.47 41.91 -19.93
N LEU A 706 -8.25 41.08 -20.64
CA LEU A 706 -9.47 40.49 -20.08
C LEU A 706 -9.14 39.45 -18.99
N ALA A 707 -8.13 38.60 -19.22
CA ALA A 707 -7.66 37.64 -18.24
C ALA A 707 -7.12 38.35 -16.98
N LEU A 708 -6.36 39.43 -17.13
CA LEU A 708 -5.85 40.22 -16.00
C LEU A 708 -6.98 40.84 -15.18
N ASN A 709 -8.05 41.34 -15.83
CA ASN A 709 -9.23 41.85 -15.12
C ASN A 709 -9.90 40.75 -14.29
N PHE A 710 -10.05 39.55 -14.84
CA PHE A 710 -10.60 38.42 -14.09
C PHE A 710 -9.67 37.99 -12.95
N ILE A 711 -8.35 37.93 -13.17
CA ILE A 711 -7.35 37.64 -12.14
C ILE A 711 -7.44 38.65 -10.99
N ASP A 712 -7.54 39.95 -11.28
CA ASP A 712 -7.70 40.97 -10.25
C ASP A 712 -8.97 40.72 -9.41
N LYS A 713 -10.08 40.34 -10.05
CA LYS A 713 -11.35 40.05 -9.35
C LYS A 713 -11.27 38.80 -8.48
N CYS A 714 -10.58 37.76 -8.94
CA CYS A 714 -10.29 36.59 -8.11
C CYS A 714 -9.43 36.96 -6.91
N ILE A 715 -8.39 37.78 -7.11
CA ILE A 715 -7.52 38.25 -6.03
C ILE A 715 -8.29 39.08 -5.01
N ASP A 716 -9.14 40.02 -5.46
CA ASP A 716 -10.01 40.80 -4.58
C ASP A 716 -10.87 39.89 -3.68
N ALA A 717 -11.43 38.81 -4.25
CA ALA A 717 -12.26 37.85 -3.52
C ALA A 717 -11.47 36.97 -2.53
N LEU A 718 -10.21 36.71 -2.83
CA LEU A 718 -9.29 35.88 -2.05
C LEU A 718 -8.57 36.66 -0.93
N GLU A 719 -8.64 37.99 -0.93
CA GLU A 719 -7.85 38.86 -0.06
C GLU A 719 -8.05 38.59 1.44
N CYS A 720 -9.27 38.23 1.85
CA CYS A 720 -9.57 37.87 3.24
C CYS A 720 -8.87 36.58 3.71
N TYR A 721 -8.41 35.74 2.78
CA TYR A 721 -7.69 34.49 3.03
C TYR A 721 -6.19 34.60 2.82
N ARG A 722 -5.64 35.82 2.68
CA ARG A 722 -4.23 36.05 2.32
C ARG A 722 -3.23 35.23 3.14
N GLN A 723 -3.47 35.08 4.44
CA GLN A 723 -2.57 34.34 5.35
C GLN A 723 -2.64 32.82 5.18
N ASP A 724 -3.69 32.33 4.52
CA ASP A 724 -3.95 30.92 4.27
C ASP A 724 -3.61 30.48 2.85
N ILE A 725 -3.33 31.42 1.94
CA ILE A 725 -2.92 31.13 0.57
C ILE A 725 -1.43 30.82 0.50
N THR A 726 -1.09 29.62 0.03
CA THR A 726 0.27 29.16 -0.22
C THR A 726 0.86 29.80 -1.49
N ALA A 727 0.11 29.74 -2.59
CA ALA A 727 0.44 30.32 -3.90
C ALA A 727 -0.81 30.32 -4.81
N ILE A 728 -0.81 31.16 -5.84
CA ILE A 728 -1.89 31.23 -6.85
C ILE A 728 -1.34 30.85 -8.23
N SER A 729 -2.10 30.06 -8.98
CA SER A 729 -1.77 29.65 -10.36
C SER A 729 -2.81 30.17 -11.34
N VAL A 730 -2.48 30.04 -12.63
CA VAL A 730 -3.39 30.30 -13.74
C VAL A 730 -3.36 29.11 -14.70
N SER A 731 -4.50 28.76 -15.29
CA SER A 731 -4.54 27.88 -16.47
C SER A 731 -5.10 28.61 -17.67
N TRP A 732 -4.47 28.41 -18.84
CA TRP A 732 -4.81 29.13 -20.06
C TRP A 732 -5.37 28.25 -21.18
N ASN A 733 -4.61 27.24 -21.58
CA ASN A 733 -4.87 26.44 -22.78
C ASN A 733 -5.18 24.97 -22.50
N ASN A 734 -5.29 24.61 -21.24
CA ASN A 734 -5.78 23.31 -20.77
C ASN A 734 -6.41 23.51 -19.39
N GLU A 735 -7.22 22.57 -18.93
CA GLU A 735 -8.09 22.73 -17.76
C GLU A 735 -7.32 23.22 -16.52
N HIS A 736 -6.23 22.54 -16.17
CA HIS A 736 -5.40 22.89 -15.01
C HIS A 736 -3.88 22.82 -15.24
N GLU A 737 -3.43 22.17 -16.31
CA GLU A 737 -2.01 22.06 -16.65
C GLU A 737 -1.59 23.12 -17.67
N THR A 738 -0.36 23.62 -17.57
CA THR A 738 0.28 24.44 -18.60
C THR A 738 0.82 23.52 -19.68
N LYS A 739 0.08 23.37 -20.78
CA LYS A 739 0.52 22.53 -21.91
C LYS A 739 1.21 23.35 -22.99
N PHE A 740 2.26 22.81 -23.58
CA PHE A 740 2.82 23.32 -24.83
C PHE A 740 2.42 22.34 -25.95
N THR A 741 1.24 22.57 -26.50
CA THR A 741 0.42 21.57 -27.21
C THR A 741 0.93 21.26 -28.63
N GLN A 742 0.68 20.05 -29.11
CA GLN A 742 1.39 19.45 -30.26
C GLN A 742 0.63 19.53 -31.59
N THR A 743 1.16 18.85 -32.61
CA THR A 743 0.63 18.64 -33.98
C THR A 743 -0.75 17.98 -34.08
N HIS A 744 -1.40 17.60 -32.98
CA HIS A 744 -2.77 17.04 -32.97
C HIS A 744 -3.70 17.58 -31.86
N ASP A 745 -3.24 18.53 -31.05
CA ASP A 745 -4.07 19.08 -29.99
C ASP A 745 -5.08 20.13 -30.49
N LEU A 746 -6.09 20.32 -29.64
CA LEU A 746 -7.27 21.17 -29.81
C LEU A 746 -6.95 22.67 -29.98
N PHE A 747 -5.77 23.13 -29.51
CA PHE A 747 -5.39 24.54 -29.40
C PHE A 747 -4.10 24.84 -30.15
N ARG A 748 -4.22 25.49 -31.31
CA ARG A 748 -3.09 25.98 -32.09
C ARG A 748 -3.40 27.41 -32.52
N PRO A 749 -2.42 28.33 -32.56
CA PRO A 749 -2.71 29.70 -32.91
C PRO A 749 -2.70 29.85 -34.45
N TYR A 750 -3.76 29.41 -35.14
CA TYR A 750 -3.94 29.61 -36.60
C TYR A 750 -4.92 30.73 -36.95
N GLU A 751 -5.47 31.41 -35.95
CA GLU A 751 -6.26 32.61 -36.15
C GLU A 751 -5.47 33.76 -36.79
N LYS A 752 -6.19 34.72 -37.36
CA LYS A 752 -5.61 35.86 -38.07
C LYS A 752 -4.60 36.64 -37.23
N SER A 753 -4.90 36.87 -35.94
CA SER A 753 -4.02 37.58 -35.01
C SER A 753 -2.69 36.84 -34.78
N ALA A 754 -2.70 35.51 -34.78
CA ALA A 754 -1.49 34.71 -34.69
C ALA A 754 -0.64 34.80 -35.96
N GLN A 755 -1.26 34.76 -37.13
CA GLN A 755 -0.54 34.93 -38.40
C GLN A 755 0.12 36.31 -38.49
N GLU A 756 -0.58 37.37 -38.09
CA GLU A 756 -0.03 38.73 -38.02
C GLU A 756 1.13 38.83 -37.02
N LYS A 757 0.98 38.29 -35.81
CA LYS A 757 2.06 38.27 -34.82
C LYS A 757 3.25 37.41 -35.24
N PHE A 758 3.03 36.33 -35.98
CA PHE A 758 4.12 35.49 -36.49
C PHE A 758 4.98 36.26 -37.50
N ARG A 759 4.35 37.00 -38.42
CA ARG A 759 5.05 37.88 -39.37
C ARG A 759 5.93 38.91 -38.68
N LEU A 760 5.39 39.58 -37.65
CA LEU A 760 6.15 40.53 -36.84
C LEU A 760 7.31 39.87 -36.09
N PHE A 761 7.10 38.65 -35.57
CA PHE A 761 8.11 37.90 -34.85
C PHE A 761 9.31 37.54 -35.72
N ILE A 762 9.08 37.05 -36.95
CA ILE A 762 10.15 36.69 -37.89
C ILE A 762 10.84 37.93 -38.49
N GLU A 763 10.08 38.99 -38.80
CA GLU A 763 10.61 40.23 -39.37
C GLU A 763 11.54 40.94 -38.38
N LYS A 764 11.17 40.94 -37.08
CA LYS A 764 12.02 41.46 -36.00
C LYS A 764 13.33 40.67 -35.83
N LYS A 765 13.29 39.35 -36.04
CA LYS A 765 14.49 38.50 -35.97
C LYS A 765 15.41 38.70 -37.17
N ASN A 766 14.84 38.81 -38.37
CA ASN A 766 15.57 39.13 -39.58
C ASN A 766 14.60 39.77 -40.60
N SER A 767 14.91 40.99 -41.03
CA SER A 767 14.07 41.77 -41.93
C SER A 767 14.23 41.38 -43.41
N SER A 768 14.99 40.34 -43.74
CA SER A 768 15.16 39.84 -45.10
C SER A 768 14.23 38.66 -45.38
N ILE A 769 13.21 38.86 -46.22
CA ILE A 769 12.33 37.75 -46.65
C ILE A 769 13.10 36.68 -47.45
N LYS A 770 14.14 37.10 -48.18
CA LYS A 770 15.03 36.18 -48.91
C LYS A 770 15.72 35.19 -47.96
N TYR A 771 16.23 35.67 -46.83
CA TYR A 771 16.83 34.82 -45.80
C TYR A 771 15.87 33.73 -45.33
N TRP A 772 14.61 34.09 -45.06
CA TRP A 772 13.60 33.15 -44.60
C TRP A 772 13.20 32.16 -45.69
N ASN A 773 13.07 32.61 -46.95
CA ASN A 773 12.81 31.72 -48.08
C ASN A 773 13.91 30.68 -48.28
N ASP A 774 15.17 31.10 -48.23
CA ASP A 774 16.33 30.21 -48.33
C ASP A 774 16.34 29.19 -47.17
N ARG A 775 15.99 29.62 -45.95
CA ARG A 775 15.94 28.78 -44.75
C ARG A 775 14.78 27.79 -44.74
N TRP A 776 13.61 28.19 -45.21
CA TRP A 776 12.38 27.40 -45.15
C TRP A 776 12.12 26.59 -46.42
N ASN A 777 12.96 26.77 -47.44
CA ASN A 777 12.72 26.25 -48.78
C ASN A 777 11.34 26.71 -49.32
N THR A 778 11.09 28.01 -49.21
CA THR A 778 9.85 28.69 -49.65
C THR A 778 10.13 29.82 -50.63
N SER A 779 9.08 30.44 -51.15
CA SER A 779 9.18 31.51 -52.17
C SER A 779 8.13 32.60 -51.95
N PHE A 780 8.08 33.19 -50.75
CA PHE A 780 7.21 34.33 -50.44
C PHE A 780 7.83 35.63 -50.97
N ASP A 781 7.05 36.51 -51.60
CA ASP A 781 7.58 37.76 -52.16
C ASP A 781 7.78 38.84 -51.08
N CYS A 782 6.98 38.80 -50.00
CA CYS A 782 7.11 39.70 -48.85
C CYS A 782 6.56 39.07 -47.56
N PHE A 783 6.82 39.71 -46.40
CA PHE A 783 6.31 39.23 -45.11
C PHE A 783 4.77 39.15 -45.04
N ALA A 784 4.06 40.02 -45.76
CA ALA A 784 2.60 40.02 -45.80
C ALA A 784 2.01 38.75 -46.47
N GLU A 785 2.80 38.02 -47.25
CA GLU A 785 2.39 36.76 -47.89
C GLU A 785 2.70 35.52 -47.04
N VAL A 786 3.53 35.66 -46.01
CA VAL A 786 3.91 34.53 -45.16
C VAL A 786 2.67 33.96 -44.48
N THR A 787 2.47 32.65 -44.65
CA THR A 787 1.44 31.85 -43.99
C THR A 787 2.04 31.02 -42.85
N LEU A 788 1.19 30.47 -41.99
CA LEU A 788 1.66 29.54 -40.95
C LEU A 788 1.89 28.15 -41.54
N PRO A 789 2.94 27.41 -41.12
CA PRO A 789 3.20 26.08 -41.65
C PRO A 789 2.15 25.07 -41.18
N THR A 790 1.86 24.09 -42.04
CA THR A 790 0.97 22.97 -41.75
C THR A 790 1.64 21.97 -40.81
N LEU A 791 0.96 21.63 -39.71
CA LEU A 791 1.46 20.67 -38.73
C LEU A 791 0.84 19.28 -38.90
N ARG A 792 -0.22 19.13 -39.70
CA ARG A 792 -0.91 17.86 -39.96
C ARG A 792 -0.34 17.14 -41.20
N CYS A 793 0.09 15.88 -41.05
CA CYS A 793 0.43 15.00 -42.16
C CYS A 793 -0.49 13.76 -42.18
N GLU A 794 -1.25 13.58 -43.25
CA GLU A 794 -2.19 12.47 -43.42
C GLU A 794 -1.69 11.42 -44.42
N ASN A 795 -0.65 11.74 -45.19
CA ASN A 795 -0.10 10.87 -46.21
C ASN A 795 1.42 11.05 -46.36
N LYS A 796 2.04 10.09 -47.07
CA LYS A 796 3.48 10.05 -47.31
C LYS A 796 4.03 11.34 -47.94
N LYS A 797 3.29 11.93 -48.89
CA LYS A 797 3.70 13.18 -49.57
C LYS A 797 3.72 14.38 -48.61
N GLN A 798 2.76 14.46 -47.70
CA GLN A 798 2.76 15.48 -46.65
C GLN A 798 3.87 15.27 -45.63
N ILE A 799 4.26 14.02 -45.33
CA ILE A 799 5.44 13.74 -44.50
C ILE A 799 6.71 14.21 -45.20
N GLU A 800 6.88 13.90 -46.49
CA GLU A 800 8.01 14.36 -47.29
C GLU A 800 8.08 15.89 -47.33
N GLN A 801 6.93 16.57 -47.50
CA GLN A 801 6.85 18.02 -47.45
C GLN A 801 7.16 18.58 -46.05
N PHE A 802 6.66 17.96 -44.98
CA PHE A 802 6.97 18.32 -43.60
C PHE A 802 8.46 18.18 -43.31
N GLN A 803 9.11 17.15 -43.87
CA GLN A 803 10.56 16.95 -43.77
C GLN A 803 11.33 18.05 -44.52
N LEU A 804 10.91 18.40 -45.74
CA LEU A 804 11.52 19.49 -46.52
C LEU A 804 11.34 20.86 -45.87
N GLN A 805 10.23 21.09 -45.18
CA GLN A 805 9.91 22.36 -44.50
C GLN A 805 10.25 22.36 -43.00
N GLY A 806 11.09 21.42 -42.53
CA GLY A 806 11.37 21.24 -41.12
C GLY A 806 11.74 22.54 -40.40
N GLN A 807 12.64 23.35 -40.98
CA GLN A 807 13.06 24.63 -40.38
C GLN A 807 11.91 25.63 -40.22
N PHE A 808 10.94 25.63 -41.13
CA PHE A 808 9.76 26.51 -41.06
C PHE A 808 8.88 26.15 -39.86
N ILE A 809 8.62 24.85 -39.69
CA ILE A 809 7.86 24.30 -38.57
C ILE A 809 8.56 24.59 -37.24
N PHE A 810 9.90 24.46 -37.18
CA PHE A 810 10.68 24.79 -35.99
C PHE A 810 10.57 26.27 -35.61
N ASP A 811 10.69 27.19 -36.57
CA ASP A 811 10.56 28.62 -36.29
C ASP A 811 9.13 29.00 -35.85
N PHE A 812 8.11 28.30 -36.36
CA PHE A 812 6.74 28.41 -35.87
C PHE A 812 6.58 27.90 -34.43
N TYR A 813 7.21 26.79 -34.04
CA TYR A 813 7.25 26.36 -32.63
C TYR A 813 7.91 27.39 -31.71
N ALA A 814 9.01 28.00 -32.16
CA ALA A 814 9.66 29.07 -31.39
C ALA A 814 8.73 30.28 -31.18
N PHE A 815 7.92 30.63 -32.19
CA PHE A 815 6.89 31.65 -32.05
C PHE A 815 5.78 31.26 -31.07
N ARG A 816 5.28 30.02 -31.14
CA ARG A 816 4.27 29.52 -30.19
C ARG A 816 4.79 29.54 -28.75
N ARG A 817 6.06 29.18 -28.54
CA ARG A 817 6.75 29.26 -27.25
C ARG A 817 6.77 30.68 -26.73
N PHE A 818 7.14 31.64 -27.57
CA PHE A 818 7.11 33.06 -27.24
C PHE A 818 5.71 33.52 -26.82
N LEU A 819 4.65 33.17 -27.56
CA LEU A 819 3.28 33.56 -27.19
C LEU A 819 2.87 33.00 -25.82
N LEU A 820 3.13 31.72 -25.58
CA LEU A 820 2.72 31.05 -24.34
C LEU A 820 3.46 31.63 -23.14
N VAL A 821 4.80 31.74 -23.21
CA VAL A 821 5.63 32.30 -22.13
C VAL A 821 5.18 33.72 -21.78
N ASN A 822 4.92 34.58 -22.76
CA ASN A 822 4.50 35.96 -22.50
C ASN A 822 3.13 36.05 -21.79
N ILE A 823 2.18 35.19 -22.15
CA ILE A 823 0.86 35.17 -21.52
C ILE A 823 0.97 34.75 -20.06
N TYR A 824 1.68 33.65 -19.78
CA TYR A 824 1.87 33.19 -18.40
C TYR A 824 2.69 34.20 -17.58
N GLN A 825 3.72 34.80 -18.17
CA GLN A 825 4.47 35.89 -17.55
C GLN A 825 3.53 37.03 -17.15
N GLY A 826 2.71 37.56 -18.06
CA GLY A 826 1.80 38.67 -17.77
C GLY A 826 0.82 38.35 -16.64
N CYS A 827 0.24 37.15 -16.64
CA CYS A 827 -0.65 36.68 -15.58
C CYS A 827 0.07 36.51 -14.23
N CYS A 828 1.24 35.86 -14.22
CA CYS A 828 2.01 35.61 -13.01
C CYS A 828 2.59 36.90 -12.41
N GLU A 829 3.12 37.80 -13.23
CA GLU A 829 3.58 39.12 -12.79
C GLU A 829 2.45 39.94 -12.17
N ARG A 830 1.23 39.83 -12.70
CA ARG A 830 0.06 40.47 -12.09
C ARG A 830 -0.22 39.90 -10.71
N ILE A 831 -0.23 38.58 -10.54
CA ILE A 831 -0.40 37.92 -9.24
C ILE A 831 0.69 38.38 -8.25
N LYS A 832 1.95 38.44 -8.71
CA LYS A 832 3.08 38.91 -7.88
C LYS A 832 2.97 40.38 -7.51
N SER A 833 2.39 41.23 -8.36
CA SER A 833 2.16 42.64 -8.00
C SER A 833 1.21 42.81 -6.82
N HIS A 834 0.37 41.81 -6.55
CA HIS A 834 -0.49 41.70 -5.36
C HIS A 834 0.18 40.95 -4.19
N GLN A 835 1.49 40.73 -4.26
CA GLN A 835 2.33 40.09 -3.24
C GLN A 835 2.00 38.62 -2.96
N TYR A 836 1.39 37.91 -3.90
CA TYR A 836 1.22 36.46 -3.83
C TYR A 836 2.38 35.74 -4.52
N LYS A 837 2.71 34.54 -4.02
CA LYS A 837 3.57 33.59 -4.73
C LYS A 837 2.81 32.97 -5.89
N THR A 838 3.52 32.59 -6.94
CA THR A 838 2.94 31.90 -8.09
C THR A 838 3.35 30.43 -8.13
N TRP A 839 2.45 29.59 -8.59
CA TRP A 839 2.77 28.21 -8.95
C TRP A 839 2.28 27.93 -10.37
N LEU A 840 2.92 27.01 -11.07
CA LEU A 840 2.42 26.48 -12.34
C LEU A 840 2.48 24.96 -12.32
N HIS A 841 1.44 24.37 -12.89
CA HIS A 841 1.30 22.94 -13.10
C HIS A 841 1.73 22.60 -14.52
N PHE A 842 2.59 21.60 -14.68
CA PHE A 842 3.08 21.10 -15.96
C PHE A 842 2.78 19.62 -16.11
N GLY A 843 2.46 19.23 -17.34
CA GLY A 843 2.24 17.83 -17.70
C GLY A 843 3.53 17.00 -17.72
N GLU A 844 3.39 15.68 -17.87
CA GLU A 844 4.53 14.75 -17.94
C GLU A 844 5.54 15.12 -19.05
N ILE A 845 6.82 15.29 -18.66
CA ILE A 845 7.96 15.54 -19.56
C ILE A 845 8.69 14.23 -19.96
N PHE A 846 9.49 14.27 -21.02
CA PHE A 846 10.14 13.14 -21.70
C PHE A 846 9.27 12.03 -22.33
N THR A 847 7.97 12.20 -22.49
CA THR A 847 7.08 11.33 -23.29
C THR A 847 6.93 11.75 -24.77
N CYS A 848 6.66 10.80 -25.64
CA CYS A 848 6.33 11.01 -27.04
C CYS A 848 4.90 11.53 -27.23
N ILE A 849 3.99 11.28 -26.27
CA ILE A 849 2.62 11.79 -26.30
C ILE A 849 2.50 13.21 -25.75
N ASP A 850 3.19 13.59 -24.68
CA ASP A 850 2.97 14.87 -24.02
C ASP A 850 4.21 15.78 -24.08
N ALA A 851 5.42 15.23 -24.18
CA ALA A 851 6.60 15.98 -23.77
C ALA A 851 7.56 16.54 -24.82
N ILE A 852 7.64 16.01 -26.06
CA ILE A 852 8.69 16.39 -27.02
C ILE A 852 8.76 17.92 -27.24
N TYR A 853 7.66 18.64 -26.98
CA TYR A 853 7.64 20.09 -27.04
C TYR A 853 7.39 20.79 -25.69
N GLN A 854 6.89 20.09 -24.66
CA GLN A 854 6.71 20.68 -23.32
C GLN A 854 8.04 20.94 -22.62
N GLY A 855 9.02 20.04 -22.75
CA GLY A 855 10.27 20.14 -22.01
C GLY A 855 10.95 21.51 -22.13
N ASP A 856 11.15 22.01 -23.36
CA ASP A 856 11.78 23.32 -23.59
C ASP A 856 11.05 24.49 -22.93
N VAL A 857 9.72 24.50 -23.00
CA VAL A 857 8.90 25.60 -22.47
C VAL A 857 8.81 25.53 -20.95
N VAL A 858 8.70 24.32 -20.41
CA VAL A 858 8.80 24.07 -18.96
C VAL A 858 10.12 24.63 -18.45
N PHE A 859 11.25 24.27 -19.06
CA PHE A 859 12.55 24.73 -18.57
C PHE A 859 12.75 26.25 -18.70
N ASP A 860 12.24 26.88 -19.76
CA ASP A 860 12.20 28.34 -19.83
C ASP A 860 11.49 28.95 -18.63
N MET A 861 10.23 28.57 -18.43
CA MET A 861 9.38 29.13 -17.39
C MET A 861 9.95 28.84 -15.98
N ILE A 862 10.55 27.67 -15.78
CA ILE A 862 11.21 27.32 -14.52
C ILE A 862 12.41 28.22 -14.23
N THR A 863 13.07 28.82 -15.22
CA THR A 863 14.17 29.77 -14.92
C THR A 863 13.72 31.21 -14.66
N GLU A 864 12.42 31.51 -14.81
CA GLU A 864 11.90 32.88 -14.73
C GLU A 864 11.48 33.29 -13.31
N ASN A 865 11.79 34.52 -12.90
CA ASN A 865 11.48 34.99 -11.53
C ASN A 865 9.98 35.13 -11.23
N TRP A 866 9.14 35.17 -12.26
CA TRP A 866 7.69 35.29 -12.09
C TRP A 866 7.02 33.97 -11.69
N LEU A 867 7.74 32.85 -11.68
CA LEU A 867 7.27 31.54 -11.22
C LEU A 867 7.97 31.15 -9.91
N ASP A 868 7.25 30.97 -8.80
CA ASP A 868 7.85 30.64 -7.50
C ASP A 868 7.86 29.13 -7.19
N ILE A 869 6.88 28.36 -7.63
CA ILE A 869 6.73 26.92 -7.34
C ILE A 869 6.41 26.14 -8.62
N VAL A 870 7.08 25.00 -8.80
CA VAL A 870 6.88 24.11 -9.96
C VAL A 870 6.11 22.88 -9.51
N VAL A 871 4.98 22.60 -10.14
CA VAL A 871 4.29 21.31 -10.02
C VAL A 871 4.48 20.56 -11.31
N ILE A 872 4.98 19.32 -11.23
CA ILE A 872 5.08 18.41 -12.37
C ILE A 872 4.30 17.15 -12.09
N ASP A 873 3.42 16.76 -13.00
CA ASP A 873 2.61 15.56 -12.85
C ASP A 873 3.18 14.35 -13.59
N SER A 874 2.67 13.17 -13.21
CA SER A 874 2.67 12.03 -14.11
C SER A 874 1.36 11.28 -13.96
N ASN A 875 0.80 10.93 -15.12
CA ASN A 875 -0.36 10.06 -15.19
C ASN A 875 0.00 8.59 -14.94
N LEU A 876 1.28 8.22 -14.83
CA LEU A 876 1.78 6.84 -14.68
C LEU A 876 1.41 5.92 -15.86
N SER A 877 1.37 6.45 -17.09
CA SER A 877 1.00 5.68 -18.29
C SER A 877 1.94 5.88 -19.46
N LYS A 878 2.28 4.79 -20.15
CA LYS A 878 2.86 4.82 -21.49
C LYS A 878 1.73 4.90 -22.52
N ILE A 879 1.72 5.95 -23.33
CA ILE A 879 0.84 6.11 -24.50
C ILE A 879 -0.66 5.85 -24.17
N GLY A 880 -1.13 6.30 -23.00
CA GLY A 880 -2.54 6.30 -22.58
C GLY A 880 -3.21 4.93 -22.31
N VAL A 881 -2.51 3.80 -22.47
CA VAL A 881 -3.10 2.44 -22.34
C VAL A 881 -2.28 1.51 -21.44
N GLU A 882 -0.94 1.65 -21.42
CA GLU A 882 -0.07 0.79 -20.61
C GLU A 882 0.38 1.52 -19.32
N THR A 883 0.67 0.75 -18.26
CA THR A 883 1.18 1.30 -17.00
C THR A 883 2.67 1.65 -17.17
N ASN A 884 3.09 2.85 -16.74
CA ASN A 884 4.49 3.26 -16.82
C ASN A 884 5.33 2.64 -15.68
N ASP A 885 6.65 2.53 -15.87
CA ASP A 885 7.58 2.16 -14.80
C ASP A 885 7.60 3.32 -13.78
N PRO A 886 7.31 3.06 -12.48
CA PRO A 886 7.32 4.09 -11.44
C PRO A 886 8.63 4.89 -11.33
N PHE A 887 9.74 4.38 -11.86
CA PHE A 887 11.02 5.09 -11.96
C PHE A 887 10.92 6.39 -12.78
N VAL A 888 9.91 6.54 -13.65
CA VAL A 888 9.66 7.79 -14.39
C VAL A 888 9.55 9.00 -13.47
N SER A 889 9.01 8.82 -12.25
CA SER A 889 8.90 9.85 -11.23
C SER A 889 10.27 10.42 -10.81
N TYR A 890 11.30 9.57 -10.75
CA TYR A 890 12.67 10.02 -10.49
C TYR A 890 13.17 10.89 -11.66
N VAL A 891 12.93 10.45 -12.91
CA VAL A 891 13.40 11.14 -14.13
C VAL A 891 12.78 12.53 -14.28
N ILE A 892 11.47 12.67 -14.13
CA ILE A 892 10.80 13.96 -14.32
C ILE A 892 11.17 14.96 -13.22
N VAL A 893 11.30 14.51 -11.97
CA VAL A 893 11.76 15.36 -10.86
C VAL A 893 13.22 15.78 -11.08
N SER A 894 14.06 14.89 -11.61
CA SER A 894 15.46 15.17 -11.95
C SER A 894 15.65 16.28 -12.98
N ALA A 895 14.61 16.60 -13.76
CA ALA A 895 14.69 17.63 -14.78
C ALA A 895 14.23 19.02 -14.30
N CYS A 896 13.65 19.13 -13.10
CA CYS A 896 13.15 20.40 -12.57
C CYS A 896 13.96 20.91 -11.37
N GLN A 897 14.52 20.02 -10.54
CA GLN A 897 15.10 20.38 -9.24
C GLN A 897 16.38 21.21 -9.29
N GLN A 898 17.12 21.18 -10.39
CA GLN A 898 18.40 21.87 -10.54
C GLN A 898 18.28 23.40 -10.64
N TYR A 899 17.06 23.94 -10.73
CA TYR A 899 16.81 25.37 -10.99
C TYR A 899 16.45 26.20 -9.74
N ASP A 900 16.81 25.73 -8.54
CA ASP A 900 16.61 26.45 -7.26
C ASP A 900 15.17 26.93 -7.01
N LYS A 901 14.19 26.12 -7.44
CA LYS A 901 12.77 26.33 -7.14
C LYS A 901 12.19 25.10 -6.44
N PRO A 902 11.25 25.27 -5.50
CA PRO A 902 10.48 24.16 -4.96
C PRO A 902 9.78 23.39 -6.08
N VAL A 903 10.06 22.09 -6.15
CA VAL A 903 9.40 21.16 -7.08
C VAL A 903 8.46 20.26 -6.29
N ILE A 904 7.19 20.25 -6.69
CA ILE A 904 6.17 19.34 -6.18
C ILE A 904 5.90 18.29 -7.26
N PHE A 905 5.98 17.02 -6.88
CA PHE A 905 5.59 15.92 -7.76
C PHE A 905 4.13 15.56 -7.51
N GLU A 906 3.28 15.74 -8.53
CA GLU A 906 1.88 15.33 -8.48
C GLU A 906 1.69 13.94 -9.09
N VAL A 907 1.01 13.06 -8.36
CA VAL A 907 0.59 11.77 -8.89
C VAL A 907 -0.87 11.82 -9.29
N ALA A 908 -1.12 11.68 -10.59
CA ALA A 908 -2.46 11.68 -11.16
C ALA A 908 -2.99 10.26 -11.32
N VAL A 909 -4.12 9.99 -10.66
CA VAL A 909 -4.75 8.66 -10.68
C VAL A 909 -5.86 8.62 -11.71
N GLU A 910 -5.49 8.35 -12.96
CA GLU A 910 -6.43 8.16 -14.08
C GLU A 910 -6.51 6.70 -14.49
N ARG A 911 -7.70 6.23 -14.92
CA ARG A 911 -7.94 4.88 -15.50
C ARG A 911 -7.38 3.73 -14.63
N ASP A 912 -8.06 3.46 -13.52
CA ASP A 912 -7.93 2.31 -12.59
C ASP A 912 -6.54 1.64 -12.44
N LYS A 913 -5.56 2.36 -11.89
CA LYS A 913 -4.19 1.86 -11.62
C LYS A 913 -4.05 1.21 -10.25
N SER A 914 -2.99 0.44 -10.05
CA SER A 914 -2.72 -0.27 -8.79
C SER A 914 -2.24 0.69 -7.69
N ILE A 915 -2.53 0.36 -6.43
CA ILE A 915 -2.08 1.14 -5.27
C ILE A 915 -0.55 1.02 -5.10
N GLU A 916 0.01 -0.10 -5.56
CA GLU A 916 1.44 -0.40 -5.53
C GLU A 916 2.22 0.56 -6.43
N VAL A 917 1.78 0.74 -7.68
CA VAL A 917 2.42 1.66 -8.65
C VAL A 917 2.40 3.10 -8.14
N TYR A 918 1.27 3.52 -7.56
CA TYR A 918 1.16 4.83 -6.93
C TYR A 918 2.19 5.03 -5.80
N LYS A 919 2.31 4.06 -4.89
CA LYS A 919 3.27 4.12 -3.78
C LYS A 919 4.72 4.12 -4.28
N GLU A 920 5.04 3.29 -5.27
CA GLU A 920 6.38 3.23 -5.85
C GLU A 920 6.79 4.54 -6.53
N SER A 921 5.87 5.21 -7.23
CA SER A 921 6.12 6.52 -7.84
C SER A 921 6.45 7.59 -6.80
N ILE A 922 5.71 7.64 -5.70
CA ILE A 922 6.01 8.55 -4.57
C ILE A 922 7.40 8.26 -4.01
N LEU A 923 7.74 6.99 -3.80
CA LEU A 923 9.06 6.60 -3.28
C LEU A 923 10.19 7.03 -4.23
N TRP A 924 9.99 6.96 -5.55
CA TRP A 924 11.00 7.41 -6.51
C TRP A 924 11.18 8.93 -6.51
N ALA A 925 10.10 9.70 -6.42
CA ALA A 925 10.18 11.15 -6.26
C ALA A 925 10.86 11.56 -4.93
N GLN A 926 10.56 10.86 -3.84
CA GLN A 926 11.19 11.06 -2.53
C GLN A 926 12.69 10.72 -2.55
N LYS A 927 13.09 9.63 -3.22
CA LYS A 927 14.52 9.30 -3.42
C LYS A 927 15.28 10.41 -4.12
N LYS A 928 14.61 11.17 -4.99
CA LYS A 928 15.16 12.33 -5.67
C LYS A 928 15.07 13.62 -4.82
N ASN A 929 14.61 13.56 -3.58
CA ASN A 929 14.42 14.69 -2.67
C ASN A 929 13.44 15.75 -3.20
N VAL A 930 12.29 15.32 -3.75
CA VAL A 930 11.21 16.24 -4.14
C VAL A 930 10.79 17.15 -2.96
N ASP A 931 10.50 18.43 -3.22
CA ASP A 931 10.18 19.39 -2.15
C ASP A 931 8.74 19.24 -1.61
N GLY A 932 7.82 18.66 -2.40
CA GLY A 932 6.44 18.38 -1.97
C GLY A 932 5.73 17.31 -2.82
N LEU A 933 4.52 16.92 -2.40
CA LEU A 933 3.70 15.92 -3.08
C LEU A 933 2.30 16.44 -3.41
N GLY A 934 1.84 16.19 -4.63
CA GLY A 934 0.49 16.45 -5.09
C GLY A 934 -0.30 15.17 -5.31
N HIS A 935 -1.61 15.20 -5.02
CA HIS A 935 -2.50 14.06 -5.19
C HIS A 935 -3.79 14.51 -5.89
N THR A 936 -3.95 14.14 -7.16
CA THR A 936 -5.10 14.56 -7.96
C THR A 936 -6.02 13.40 -8.35
N ASN A 937 -7.30 13.72 -8.61
CA ASN A 937 -8.33 12.78 -9.05
C ASN A 937 -8.80 11.76 -7.98
N PHE A 938 -8.77 12.09 -6.69
CA PHE A 938 -9.06 11.14 -5.59
C PHE A 938 -10.51 11.11 -5.10
N MET A 939 -11.24 12.23 -5.14
CA MET A 939 -12.52 12.37 -4.42
C MET A 939 -13.53 11.29 -4.81
N ASN A 940 -13.67 11.02 -6.11
CA ASN A 940 -14.61 10.02 -6.64
C ASN A 940 -14.03 8.59 -6.71
N ARG A 941 -12.82 8.33 -6.20
CA ARG A 941 -12.13 7.03 -6.29
C ARG A 941 -11.90 6.41 -4.91
N LYS A 942 -12.98 5.95 -4.28
CA LYS A 942 -13.02 5.42 -2.89
C LYS A 942 -11.93 4.39 -2.56
N LYS A 943 -11.53 3.55 -3.53
CA LYS A 943 -10.48 2.54 -3.33
C LYS A 943 -9.13 3.14 -2.89
N PHE A 944 -8.85 4.39 -3.25
CA PHE A 944 -7.62 5.09 -2.89
C PHE A 944 -7.74 5.89 -1.59
N HIS A 945 -8.93 6.05 -1.02
CA HIS A 945 -9.12 6.82 0.23
C HIS A 945 -8.40 6.19 1.43
N CYS A 946 -8.09 4.89 1.37
CA CYS A 946 -7.27 4.19 2.38
C CYS A 946 -5.83 4.72 2.45
N LEU A 947 -5.36 5.42 1.41
CA LEU A 947 -4.04 6.05 1.40
C LEU A 947 -3.93 7.22 2.38
N PHE A 948 -5.06 7.84 2.74
CA PHE A 948 -5.11 8.98 3.67
C PHE A 948 -5.46 8.56 5.11
N GLN A 949 -5.55 7.26 5.41
CA GLN A 949 -5.89 6.74 6.75
C GLN A 949 -4.67 6.37 7.60
N ASN A 950 -3.47 6.43 7.03
CA ASN A 950 -2.19 6.18 7.69
C ASN A 950 -1.30 7.40 7.46
N SER A 951 -0.72 7.98 8.52
CA SER A 951 0.13 9.18 8.50
C SER A 951 1.51 8.95 7.84
N SER A 952 1.54 8.37 6.64
CA SER A 952 2.79 7.94 6.02
C SER A 952 2.74 7.87 4.49
N LEU A 953 2.02 8.77 3.81
CA LEU A 953 2.30 8.99 2.39
C LEU A 953 3.71 9.62 2.23
N ALA A 954 4.19 10.34 3.25
CA ALA A 954 5.49 10.98 3.29
C ALA A 954 6.62 10.17 4.00
N ALA A 955 6.32 9.05 4.66
CA ALA A 955 7.34 8.32 5.44
C ALA A 955 8.06 7.27 4.57
N GLY A 956 9.01 7.72 3.75
CA GLY A 956 9.66 6.82 2.81
C GLY A 956 11.01 7.30 2.29
N MET A 957 12.05 7.12 3.11
CA MET A 957 13.48 7.24 2.77
C MET A 957 14.01 8.68 2.77
N ASP A 958 15.02 8.93 3.62
CA ASP A 958 15.98 10.01 3.34
C ASP A 958 16.46 9.75 1.91
N GLY A 959 16.36 10.75 1.02
CA GLY A 959 16.93 10.60 -0.32
C GLY A 959 18.38 10.17 -0.21
N VAL A 960 18.84 9.41 -1.19
CA VAL A 960 20.23 8.95 -1.20
C VAL A 960 21.09 10.20 -1.23
N GLU A 961 21.73 10.56 -0.10
CA GLU A 961 22.85 11.50 -0.08
C GLU A 961 23.99 10.78 -0.81
N SER A 962 23.88 10.74 -2.14
CA SER A 962 24.97 10.33 -2.97
C SER A 962 26.02 11.43 -2.92
N THR A 963 27.24 11.04 -2.59
CA THR A 963 28.40 11.93 -2.72
C THR A 963 28.84 12.09 -4.18
N LYS A 964 28.13 11.46 -5.12
CA LYS A 964 28.40 11.49 -6.56
C LYS A 964 27.19 12.03 -7.31
N HIS A 965 27.37 13.18 -7.95
CA HIS A 965 26.37 13.85 -8.76
C HIS A 965 26.74 13.74 -10.24
N LEU A 966 25.76 13.45 -11.08
CA LEU A 966 25.92 13.39 -12.52
C LEU A 966 24.93 14.34 -13.18
N LEU A 967 25.45 15.16 -14.09
CA LEU A 967 24.61 15.99 -14.94
C LEU A 967 24.43 15.30 -16.29
N LEU A 968 23.19 14.92 -16.60
CA LEU A 968 22.80 14.36 -17.88
C LEU A 968 22.16 15.45 -18.73
N ILE A 969 22.67 15.64 -19.94
CA ILE A 969 22.25 16.70 -20.83
C ILE A 969 21.65 16.04 -22.05
N HIS A 970 20.35 16.28 -22.27
CA HIS A 970 19.62 15.68 -23.37
C HIS A 970 18.73 16.75 -24.04
N PRO A 971 19.16 17.32 -25.18
CA PRO A 971 18.35 18.30 -25.91
C PRO A 971 17.06 17.65 -26.44
N ILE A 972 15.89 18.02 -25.90
CA ILE A 972 14.61 17.36 -26.20
C ILE A 972 14.07 17.72 -27.61
N ARG A 973 14.72 18.68 -28.28
CA ARG A 973 14.25 19.39 -29.50
C ARG A 973 14.08 18.52 -30.76
N GLY A 974 14.61 17.29 -30.78
CA GLY A 974 14.79 16.51 -32.01
C GLY A 974 13.70 15.49 -32.40
N CYS A 975 12.77 15.10 -31.52
CA CYS A 975 11.97 13.88 -31.75
C CYS A 975 10.62 14.08 -32.48
N GLY A 976 10.28 15.33 -32.83
CA GLY A 976 8.97 15.70 -33.40
C GLY A 976 8.60 15.04 -34.74
N VAL A 977 9.60 14.64 -35.52
CA VAL A 977 9.45 13.95 -36.82
C VAL A 977 8.89 12.53 -36.66
N LEU A 978 9.11 11.90 -35.50
CA LEU A 978 8.78 10.49 -35.23
C LEU A 978 7.29 10.27 -34.94
N ARG A 979 6.66 11.21 -34.23
CA ARG A 979 5.25 11.08 -33.80
C ARG A 979 4.26 11.14 -34.98
N GLN A 980 4.59 11.88 -36.03
CA GLN A 980 3.76 11.96 -37.25
C GLN A 980 3.72 10.64 -38.02
N ARG A 981 4.76 9.80 -37.89
CA ARG A 981 4.80 8.46 -38.50
C ARG A 981 4.06 7.41 -37.65
N GLN A 982 4.07 7.51 -36.32
CA GLN A 982 3.34 6.59 -35.43
C GLN A 982 1.82 6.60 -35.65
N HIS A 983 1.24 7.75 -36.03
CA HIS A 983 -0.19 7.86 -36.35
C HIS A 983 -0.62 7.10 -37.63
N ILE A 984 0.31 6.89 -38.58
CA ILE A 984 0.01 6.18 -39.83
C ILE A 984 0.17 4.66 -39.66
N VAL A 985 1.04 4.23 -38.74
CA VAL A 985 1.40 2.81 -38.55
C VAL A 985 0.51 2.11 -37.51
N GLY A 986 -0.31 2.85 -36.75
CA GLY A 986 -1.11 2.32 -35.65
C GLY A 986 -0.30 2.27 -34.35
N ALA A 987 -1.01 2.28 -33.21
CA ALA A 987 -0.44 2.47 -31.87
C ALA A 987 0.74 1.53 -31.59
N ILE A 988 1.95 2.08 -31.59
CA ILE A 988 3.12 1.43 -31.02
C ILE A 988 3.01 1.60 -29.50
N SER A 989 3.10 0.53 -28.74
CA SER A 989 2.98 0.55 -27.27
C SER A 989 4.23 1.08 -26.54
N VAL A 990 5.26 1.48 -27.29
CA VAL A 990 6.61 1.73 -26.79
C VAL A 990 7.00 3.19 -27.04
N ASP A 991 7.60 3.83 -26.04
CA ASP A 991 8.18 5.17 -26.15
C ASP A 991 9.71 5.08 -26.12
N PRO A 992 10.36 4.86 -27.28
CA PRO A 992 11.79 4.53 -27.33
C PRO A 992 12.68 5.68 -26.83
N VAL A 993 12.19 6.93 -26.85
CA VAL A 993 12.95 8.09 -26.36
C VAL A 993 12.87 8.17 -24.84
N GLN A 994 11.66 8.01 -24.27
CA GLN A 994 11.50 7.92 -22.81
C GLN A 994 12.26 6.71 -22.26
N ASP A 995 12.11 5.55 -22.88
CA ASP A 995 12.75 4.30 -22.44
C ASP A 995 14.28 4.38 -22.51
N TYR A 996 14.85 4.99 -23.56
CA TYR A 996 16.28 5.21 -23.66
C TYR A 996 16.80 6.14 -22.56
N LEU A 997 16.14 7.30 -22.37
CA LEU A 997 16.52 8.25 -21.33
C LEU A 997 16.39 7.62 -19.93
N MET A 998 15.29 6.93 -19.66
CA MET A 998 15.07 6.20 -18.41
C MET A 998 16.16 5.15 -18.19
N GLY A 999 16.53 4.39 -19.23
CA GLY A 999 17.61 3.41 -19.17
C GLY A 999 18.96 4.03 -18.83
N GLU A 1000 19.28 5.18 -19.44
CA GLU A 1000 20.51 5.92 -19.16
C GLU A 1000 20.53 6.50 -17.73
N VAL A 1001 19.44 7.12 -17.29
CA VAL A 1001 19.32 7.63 -15.91
C VAL A 1001 19.43 6.49 -14.90
N LYS A 1002 18.76 5.37 -15.15
CA LYS A 1002 18.78 4.18 -14.28
C LYS A 1002 20.18 3.57 -14.19
N HIS A 1003 20.88 3.46 -15.32
CA HIS A 1003 22.25 2.95 -15.38
C HIS A 1003 23.22 3.75 -14.49
N TRP A 1004 23.10 5.08 -14.48
CA TRP A 1004 23.92 5.93 -13.62
C TRP A 1004 23.46 5.93 -12.16
N TYR A 1005 22.15 5.91 -11.93
CA TYR A 1005 21.58 5.75 -10.58
C TYR A 1005 22.07 4.45 -9.91
N ASP A 1006 22.07 3.32 -10.63
CA ASP A 1006 22.52 2.02 -10.13
C ASP A 1006 24.04 1.98 -9.83
N ARG A 1007 24.81 2.89 -10.43
CA ARG A 1007 26.23 3.13 -10.11
C ARG A 1007 26.43 4.06 -8.91
N GLY A 1008 25.33 4.47 -8.27
CA GLY A 1008 25.31 5.32 -7.09
C GLY A 1008 25.38 6.80 -7.40
N PHE A 1009 25.03 7.27 -8.60
CA PHE A 1009 24.96 8.71 -8.89
C PHE A 1009 23.57 9.28 -8.57
N ASN A 1010 23.54 10.48 -7.99
CA ASN A 1010 22.37 11.36 -8.07
C ASN A 1010 22.39 12.05 -9.44
N VAL A 1011 21.35 11.86 -10.23
CA VAL A 1011 21.31 12.28 -11.64
C VAL A 1011 20.39 13.49 -11.75
N ASP A 1012 20.89 14.59 -12.31
CA ASP A 1012 20.10 15.75 -12.72
C ASP A 1012 20.06 15.82 -14.25
N ILE A 1013 18.96 16.34 -14.80
CA ILE A 1013 18.73 16.36 -16.25
C ILE A 1013 18.53 17.80 -16.72
N ILE A 1014 19.34 18.27 -17.68
CA ILE A 1014 19.05 19.50 -18.41
C ILE A 1014 18.54 19.16 -19.81
N GLY A 1015 17.35 19.64 -20.14
CA GLY A 1015 16.75 19.48 -21.46
C GLY A 1015 17.11 20.57 -22.49
N ASP A 1016 17.73 21.68 -22.07
CA ASP A 1016 18.28 22.72 -22.95
C ASP A 1016 19.72 23.08 -22.52
N PRO A 1017 20.75 22.72 -23.30
CA PRO A 1017 22.15 23.02 -22.97
C PRO A 1017 22.44 24.50 -22.63
N LEU A 1018 21.63 25.44 -23.12
CA LEU A 1018 21.79 26.87 -22.80
C LEU A 1018 21.52 27.19 -21.32
N LEU A 1019 20.77 26.33 -20.63
CA LEU A 1019 20.45 26.48 -19.21
C LEU A 1019 21.58 26.03 -18.29
N LEU A 1020 22.68 25.50 -18.84
CA LEU A 1020 23.85 25.11 -18.05
C LEU A 1020 24.40 26.27 -17.19
N ASN A 1021 24.32 27.52 -17.69
CA ASN A 1021 24.75 28.71 -16.96
C ASN A 1021 23.77 29.14 -15.86
N LYS A 1022 22.58 28.54 -15.80
CA LYS A 1022 21.53 28.83 -14.82
C LYS A 1022 21.58 27.90 -13.61
N ILE A 1023 22.48 26.92 -13.63
CA ILE A 1023 22.62 25.92 -12.56
C ILE A 1023 24.04 25.91 -12.00
N ASN A 1024 24.20 25.44 -10.76
CA ASN A 1024 25.52 25.32 -10.14
C ASN A 1024 26.26 24.09 -10.67
N GLN A 1025 27.19 24.31 -11.60
CA GLN A 1025 27.96 23.23 -12.24
C GLN A 1025 28.97 22.56 -11.30
N ASP A 1026 29.38 23.22 -10.21
CA ASP A 1026 30.42 22.72 -9.30
C ASP A 1026 29.97 21.47 -8.53
N VAL A 1027 28.66 21.29 -8.37
CA VAL A 1027 28.05 20.16 -7.65
C VAL A 1027 28.32 18.82 -8.34
N TYR A 1028 28.49 18.81 -9.68
CA TYR A 1028 28.55 17.58 -10.46
C TYR A 1028 29.96 16.99 -10.53
N ASN A 1029 30.06 15.67 -10.40
CA ASN A 1029 31.30 14.92 -10.56
C ASN A 1029 31.52 14.50 -12.01
N GLU A 1030 30.45 14.18 -12.74
CA GLU A 1030 30.51 13.71 -14.12
C GLU A 1030 29.43 14.40 -14.96
N ILE A 1031 29.73 14.58 -16.25
CA ILE A 1031 28.80 15.17 -17.21
C ILE A 1031 28.61 14.19 -18.37
N VAL A 1032 27.36 13.90 -18.70
CA VAL A 1032 26.98 13.04 -19.82
C VAL A 1032 26.15 13.85 -20.80
N TYR A 1033 26.61 13.95 -22.04
CA TYR A 1033 25.83 14.47 -23.15
C TYR A 1033 25.22 13.30 -23.92
N LEU A 1034 23.89 13.22 -23.92
CA LEU A 1034 23.12 12.28 -24.73
C LEU A 1034 22.70 12.98 -26.02
N GLU A 1035 23.35 12.64 -27.11
CA GLU A 1035 23.07 13.23 -28.43
C GLU A 1035 21.63 12.89 -28.85
N PRO A 1036 20.81 13.88 -29.20
CA PRO A 1036 19.45 13.65 -29.67
C PRO A 1036 19.46 13.14 -31.11
N LEU A 1037 18.37 12.47 -31.52
CA LEU A 1037 18.21 11.93 -32.87
C LEU A 1037 18.22 12.99 -33.99
N ALA A 1038 17.90 14.24 -33.65
CA ALA A 1038 18.02 15.39 -34.55
C ALA A 1038 18.40 16.66 -33.76
N LEU A 1039 19.25 17.49 -34.36
CA LEU A 1039 19.77 18.76 -33.79
C LEU A 1039 19.28 19.97 -34.59
N LEU A 1040 19.02 21.11 -33.95
CA LEU A 1040 18.76 22.37 -34.66
C LEU A 1040 20.06 22.93 -35.28
N SER A 1041 19.93 23.76 -36.33
CA SER A 1041 21.07 24.50 -36.90
C SER A 1041 21.69 25.49 -35.91
N VAL A 1042 20.89 26.03 -34.98
CA VAL A 1042 21.36 26.85 -33.85
C VAL A 1042 22.01 25.99 -32.76
N ASP A 1043 21.60 24.73 -32.61
CA ASP A 1043 22.18 23.82 -31.62
C ASP A 1043 23.59 23.39 -32.03
N LYS A 1044 23.95 23.30 -33.32
CA LYS A 1044 25.35 23.05 -33.71
C LYS A 1044 26.32 24.08 -33.13
N LYS A 1045 25.95 25.36 -33.21
CA LYS A 1045 26.73 26.46 -32.62
C LYS A 1045 26.64 26.44 -31.09
N HIS A 1046 25.45 26.25 -30.53
CA HIS A 1046 25.28 26.20 -29.07
C HIS A 1046 25.98 24.99 -28.44
N ILE A 1047 26.09 23.86 -29.13
CA ILE A 1047 26.81 22.68 -28.67
C ILE A 1047 28.32 22.94 -28.73
N SER A 1048 28.83 23.59 -29.78
CA SER A 1048 30.23 24.04 -29.82
C SER A 1048 30.53 25.02 -28.67
N ASP A 1049 29.69 26.05 -28.52
CA ASP A 1049 29.79 27.02 -27.41
C ASP A 1049 29.61 26.34 -26.04
N PHE A 1050 28.85 25.25 -25.97
CA PHE A 1050 28.60 24.46 -24.76
C PHE A 1050 29.78 23.57 -24.41
N VAL A 1051 30.40 22.88 -25.38
CA VAL A 1051 31.63 22.10 -25.17
C VAL A 1051 32.75 22.99 -24.64
N GLU A 1052 32.85 24.23 -25.13
CA GLU A 1052 33.78 25.24 -24.60
C GLU A 1052 33.45 25.71 -23.17
N ARG A 1053 32.19 25.58 -22.73
CA ARG A 1053 31.72 25.97 -21.39
C ARG A 1053 31.78 24.85 -20.36
N LEU A 1054 32.08 23.62 -20.77
CA LEU A 1054 32.20 22.50 -19.86
C LEU A 1054 33.42 22.69 -18.93
N PRO A 1055 33.30 22.36 -17.63
CA PRO A 1055 34.45 22.36 -16.73
C PRO A 1055 35.53 21.42 -17.25
N SER A 1056 36.73 21.94 -17.52
CA SER A 1056 37.84 21.18 -18.12
C SER A 1056 38.47 20.14 -17.19
N ASP A 1057 38.11 20.19 -15.90
CA ASP A 1057 38.59 19.33 -14.83
C ASP A 1057 37.68 18.13 -14.53
N LYS A 1058 36.54 18.00 -15.23
CA LYS A 1058 35.53 16.96 -14.98
C LYS A 1058 35.46 15.91 -16.10
N PRO A 1059 35.28 14.61 -15.78
CA PRO A 1059 34.99 13.59 -16.77
C PRO A 1059 33.73 13.91 -17.60
N TYR A 1060 33.89 13.91 -18.92
CA TYR A 1060 32.83 14.16 -19.90
C TYR A 1060 32.62 12.93 -20.80
N TYR A 1061 31.36 12.52 -20.95
CA TYR A 1061 30.96 11.41 -21.82
C TYR A 1061 29.98 11.89 -22.88
N HIS A 1062 30.35 11.73 -24.15
CA HIS A 1062 29.45 11.91 -25.28
C HIS A 1062 28.92 10.55 -25.70
N LYS A 1063 27.61 10.34 -25.50
CA LYS A 1063 26.92 9.14 -25.97
C LYS A 1063 26.04 9.48 -27.17
N LYS A 1064 26.24 8.76 -28.26
CA LYS A 1064 25.36 8.77 -29.41
C LYS A 1064 24.21 7.80 -29.16
N LEU A 1065 22.98 8.21 -29.46
CA LEU A 1065 21.84 7.31 -29.42
C LEU A 1065 22.06 6.21 -30.47
N ASP A 1066 21.98 4.93 -30.06
CA ASP A 1066 22.17 3.81 -30.98
C ASP A 1066 21.02 3.78 -32.00
N ARG A 1067 21.36 4.09 -33.25
CA ARG A 1067 20.42 4.09 -34.36
C ARG A 1067 19.77 2.73 -34.56
N ALA A 1068 20.51 1.64 -34.33
CA ALA A 1068 19.99 0.29 -34.42
C ALA A 1068 19.01 -0.03 -33.28
N PHE A 1069 19.27 0.45 -32.06
CA PHE A 1069 18.32 0.38 -30.95
C PHE A 1069 16.99 1.06 -31.31
N PHE A 1070 17.07 2.23 -31.95
CA PHE A 1070 15.90 2.98 -32.39
C PHE A 1070 15.13 2.27 -33.52
N GLU A 1071 15.82 1.81 -34.57
CA GLU A 1071 15.22 1.10 -35.72
C GLU A 1071 14.62 -0.26 -35.29
N HIS A 1072 15.27 -0.98 -34.37
CA HIS A 1072 14.78 -2.23 -33.79
C HIS A 1072 13.52 -2.04 -32.92
N GLN A 1073 13.48 -1.02 -32.05
CA GLN A 1073 12.32 -0.76 -31.19
C GLN A 1073 11.10 -0.24 -31.96
N THR A 1074 11.32 0.40 -33.11
CA THR A 1074 10.25 0.98 -33.95
C THR A 1074 9.83 0.09 -35.12
N GLY A 1075 10.59 -0.98 -35.41
CA GLY A 1075 10.28 -1.96 -36.45
C GLY A 1075 10.38 -1.41 -37.88
N PHE A 1076 11.31 -0.49 -38.15
CA PHE A 1076 11.32 0.29 -39.40
C PHE A 1076 12.54 -0.01 -40.30
N ASP A 1077 12.30 -0.44 -41.55
CA ASP A 1077 13.31 -0.81 -42.58
C ASP A 1077 13.51 0.25 -43.71
N GLY A 1078 13.16 1.52 -43.50
CA GLY A 1078 13.24 2.56 -44.55
C GLY A 1078 14.61 3.23 -44.69
N GLU A 1079 14.90 3.81 -45.87
CA GLU A 1079 16.19 4.51 -46.10
C GLU A 1079 16.44 5.64 -45.09
N PRO A 1080 17.71 5.86 -44.71
CA PRO A 1080 18.13 6.87 -43.75
C PRO A 1080 17.52 8.25 -44.02
N LEU A 1081 16.89 8.83 -43.01
CA LEU A 1081 16.87 10.28 -42.93
C LEU A 1081 18.33 10.73 -42.76
N GLU A 1082 18.84 11.52 -43.70
CA GLU A 1082 20.07 12.30 -43.51
C GLU A 1082 19.79 13.36 -42.43
N PHE A 1083 19.83 12.93 -41.18
CA PHE A 1083 19.97 13.83 -40.06
C PHE A 1083 21.42 14.28 -40.04
N LEU A 1084 21.63 15.60 -39.93
CA LEU A 1084 22.94 16.22 -39.83
C LEU A 1084 23.75 15.47 -38.75
N SER A 1085 24.66 14.60 -39.16
CA SER A 1085 25.56 13.93 -38.25
C SER A 1085 26.57 14.93 -37.69
N PHE A 1086 27.05 14.67 -36.47
CA PHE A 1086 28.08 15.47 -35.80
C PHE A 1086 29.46 15.41 -36.48
N GLU A 1087 29.62 14.59 -37.53
CA GLU A 1087 30.87 14.48 -38.28
C GLU A 1087 30.89 15.48 -39.44
N GLU A 1088 31.20 16.73 -39.10
CA GLU A 1088 31.94 17.68 -39.94
C GLU A 1088 32.54 18.81 -39.09
#